data_AF-A0A9K3PG16-F1
#
_entry.id   AF-A0A9K3PG16-F1
#
_cell.length_a   1.000
_cell.length_b   1.000
_cell.length_c   1.000
_cell.angle_alpha   90.00
_cell.angle_beta   90.00
_cell.angle_gamma   90.00
#
_symmetry.space_group_name_H-M   'P 1'
#
loop_
_entity.id
_entity.type
_entity.pdbx_description
1 polymer ?
#
loop_
_entity_poly.entity_id
_entity_poly.type
_entity_poly.pdbx_seq_one_letter_code
_entity_poly.pdbx_strand_id
1 'polypeptide(L)'
;MTRKPSVGLLLLWISNTVLAVDDSQVSLVIPSTADEISSILSQVELGGDEESRTHFESAQTNVSTTSGDTSTETNFKTKGATNEHCSVYLAPSSIPDAQTNLPAGFGIYTTRNIDKGDYIWRNGEGPSVVITDVRINYQHLLKTRYDYTDEEIPADTIPSWAQYIFLYPCVGFNMETYDPKMQKINSLESNMNLGSIANFHPFLQNVAYDDTDWYDDGLLDRYQDPGAGAFSYHRGKYWYAERDVEAGEELFADYGEYWFLDRQLGDSGKHIPRSKDYEKAAQMCEGWIDKAMQANHSDWLKQEDLDEVLSKYQGDNSERVLSLIPKTVEDMSSLLRVASDVSHKERIDALQMEMAKRMTIREQATVSWIEENGLCLENIVPRKSTIRQAGMGAFAQWSIKKGEVIVPVPTLVQVVNADAFDIFEMEDDGENYFAYGETPYTKQLLLNYCFGNPNSTMVVCPATNANLINHCGPLVKGEGACQDGIPNARVRFATEFDPMTKDWLNLDLADIEERVKNKQRGISLEVVALRDIEPNEEIFIDYGRSWEEAWLEHVRNWRPPDDEGFFAVSRLNKNVTVYLRTEEELETRPYPQDVRVGCFLQGFFHPCSILQKLDMTAVDVPLAYDEGDFLPGQRKPERLPVYKVEMTKQSPGGTWEIGYKWRFPNDSATTYVTSKQIRFFPGLYNSDQHLPGTFRHRIDAIPDDEWPEVWKNKKNTNVQYSWV
;
A
#
# COMPACT_ATOMS: atom_id res chain seq x y z
N MET A 1 75.94 9.86 -21.12
CA MET A 1 74.80 8.92 -21.20
C MET A 1 73.75 9.38 -20.21
N THR A 2 72.85 10.25 -20.68
CA THR A 2 71.74 10.82 -19.90
C THR A 2 70.52 9.91 -20.04
N ARG A 3 70.06 9.32 -18.94
CA ARG A 3 68.77 8.61 -18.88
C ARG A 3 67.64 9.65 -18.78
N LYS A 4 66.67 9.58 -19.68
CA LYS A 4 65.40 10.34 -19.62
C LYS A 4 64.56 9.84 -18.43
N PRO A 5 63.84 10.70 -17.70
CA PRO A 5 62.77 10.26 -16.82
C PRO A 5 61.52 9.94 -17.67
N SER A 6 60.87 8.82 -17.39
CA SER A 6 59.54 8.47 -17.89
C SER A 6 58.50 9.15 -17.02
N VAL A 7 57.67 10.01 -17.63
CA VAL A 7 56.54 10.70 -17.00
C VAL A 7 55.33 9.76 -17.01
N GLY A 8 54.66 9.60 -15.87
CA GLY A 8 53.38 8.90 -15.76
C GLY A 8 52.28 9.92 -15.44
N LEU A 9 51.30 10.07 -16.32
CA LEU A 9 50.10 10.88 -16.11
C LEU A 9 49.05 10.02 -15.39
N LEU A 10 48.54 10.46 -14.23
CA LEU A 10 47.47 9.78 -13.52
C LEU A 10 46.16 10.55 -13.75
N LEU A 11 45.21 9.97 -14.48
CA LEU A 11 43.87 10.52 -14.67
C LEU A 11 42.89 9.82 -13.72
N LEU A 12 42.23 10.59 -12.86
CA LEU A 12 41.12 10.15 -12.00
C LEU A 12 39.83 10.79 -12.50
N TRP A 13 38.81 9.98 -12.76
CA TRP A 13 37.49 10.44 -13.20
C TRP A 13 36.54 10.46 -12.01
N ILE A 14 36.04 11.64 -11.65
CA ILE A 14 34.91 11.83 -10.73
C ILE A 14 33.98 12.84 -11.40
N SER A 15 32.77 12.40 -11.74
CA SER A 15 31.60 13.22 -12.13
C SER A 15 31.91 14.52 -12.91
N ASN A 16 32.07 14.41 -14.23
CA ASN A 16 32.16 15.51 -15.21
C ASN A 16 33.31 16.53 -15.02
N THR A 17 34.38 16.20 -14.30
CA THR A 17 35.53 17.10 -14.11
C THR A 17 36.84 16.42 -14.51
N VAL A 18 37.69 17.12 -15.28
CA VAL A 18 39.04 16.65 -15.65
C VAL A 18 40.07 17.40 -14.80
N LEU A 19 40.87 16.65 -14.05
CA LEU A 19 42.01 17.18 -13.30
C LEU A 19 43.30 16.91 -14.08
N ALA A 20 43.98 17.99 -14.49
CA ALA A 20 45.32 17.92 -15.06
C ALA A 20 46.34 18.39 -14.03
N VAL A 21 47.38 17.58 -13.79
CA VAL A 21 48.45 17.86 -12.82
C VAL A 21 49.77 17.95 -13.57
N ASP A 22 50.43 19.10 -13.46
CA ASP A 22 51.83 19.34 -13.80
C ASP A 22 52.53 19.91 -12.55
N ASP A 23 53.85 19.78 -12.46
CA ASP A 23 54.73 19.99 -11.30
C ASP A 23 54.67 21.40 -10.66
N SER A 24 53.79 22.29 -11.11
CA SER A 24 53.65 23.62 -10.50
C SER A 24 52.23 24.16 -10.33
N GLN A 25 51.17 23.58 -10.92
CA GLN A 25 49.78 24.00 -10.67
C GLN A 25 48.75 22.89 -10.95
N VAL A 26 47.72 22.83 -10.11
CA VAL A 26 46.49 22.06 -10.36
C VAL A 26 45.46 23.00 -10.97
N SER A 27 45.03 22.72 -12.20
CA SER A 27 43.99 23.50 -12.87
C SER A 27 42.75 22.65 -13.07
N LEU A 28 41.60 23.13 -12.59
CA LEU A 28 40.30 22.50 -12.77
C LEU A 28 39.70 23.02 -14.08
N VAL A 29 39.42 22.12 -15.03
CA VAL A 29 38.72 22.49 -16.27
C VAL A 29 37.40 21.76 -16.32
N ILE A 30 36.30 22.54 -16.35
CA ILE A 30 34.93 22.02 -16.52
C ILE A 30 34.51 22.38 -17.95
N PRO A 31 34.53 21.42 -18.89
CA PRO A 31 34.09 21.69 -20.26
C PRO A 31 32.57 21.87 -20.28
N SER A 32 32.11 22.85 -21.04
CA SER A 32 30.70 23.26 -21.09
C SER A 32 29.92 22.60 -22.23
N THR A 33 30.62 21.96 -23.17
CA THR A 33 30.03 21.36 -24.37
C THR A 33 30.73 20.06 -24.78
N ALA A 34 30.02 19.20 -25.51
CA ALA A 34 30.56 17.95 -26.03
C ALA A 34 31.72 18.14 -27.04
N ASP A 35 31.72 19.27 -27.75
CA ASP A 35 32.77 19.60 -28.73
C ASP A 35 34.10 19.97 -28.06
N GLU A 36 34.07 20.63 -26.88
CA GLU A 36 35.27 20.89 -26.06
C GLU A 36 35.91 19.59 -25.56
N ILE A 37 35.10 18.61 -25.18
CA ILE A 37 35.57 17.29 -24.74
C ILE A 37 36.28 16.56 -25.91
N SER A 38 35.69 16.58 -27.10
CA SER A 38 36.29 15.99 -28.30
C SER A 38 37.62 16.66 -28.69
N SER A 39 37.70 17.99 -28.58
CA SER A 39 38.93 18.73 -28.86
C SER A 39 40.06 18.37 -27.88
N ILE A 40 39.76 18.22 -26.58
CA ILE A 40 40.75 17.84 -25.56
C ILE A 40 41.25 16.41 -25.79
N LEU A 41 40.35 15.49 -26.14
CA LEU A 41 40.70 14.10 -26.42
C LEU A 41 41.54 13.94 -27.70
N SER A 42 41.34 14.79 -28.70
CA SER A 42 42.08 14.75 -29.97
C SER A 42 43.57 15.12 -29.87
N GLN A 43 43.99 15.74 -28.76
CA GLN A 43 45.37 16.18 -28.56
C GLN A 43 46.23 15.18 -27.76
N VAL A 44 45.67 14.04 -27.35
CA VAL A 44 46.38 13.01 -26.58
C VAL A 44 46.88 11.91 -27.52
N GLU A 45 48.17 11.93 -27.87
CA GLU A 45 48.82 10.81 -28.56
C GLU A 45 49.08 9.65 -27.57
N LEU A 46 48.29 8.59 -27.68
CA LEU A 46 48.49 7.34 -26.92
C LEU A 46 49.56 6.48 -27.61
N GLY A 47 50.76 6.47 -27.06
CA GLY A 47 51.80 5.50 -27.41
C GLY A 47 51.59 4.19 -26.65
N GLY A 48 50.98 3.19 -27.30
CA GLY A 48 50.78 1.85 -26.75
C GLY A 48 50.47 0.83 -27.86
N ASP A 49 50.84 -0.43 -27.65
CA ASP A 49 50.75 -1.50 -28.64
C ASP A 49 49.31 -1.93 -28.97
N GLU A 50 49.19 -2.70 -30.05
CA GLU A 50 47.94 -3.11 -30.70
C GLU A 50 47.01 -3.91 -29.78
N GLU A 51 47.54 -4.52 -28.72
CA GLU A 51 46.78 -5.29 -27.72
C GLU A 51 46.03 -4.38 -26.73
N SER A 52 46.58 -3.19 -26.46
CA SER A 52 45.97 -2.16 -25.59
C SER A 52 44.82 -1.41 -26.28
N ARG A 53 44.84 -1.28 -27.62
CA ARG A 53 43.72 -0.70 -28.39
C ARG A 53 42.49 -1.61 -28.40
N THR A 54 42.67 -2.92 -28.48
CA THR A 54 41.57 -3.89 -28.50
C THR A 54 40.82 -3.98 -27.17
N HIS A 55 41.50 -3.70 -26.04
CA HIS A 55 40.86 -3.56 -24.73
C HIS A 55 40.15 -2.21 -24.54
N PHE A 56 40.58 -1.16 -25.24
CA PHE A 56 39.94 0.16 -25.18
C PHE A 56 38.68 0.24 -26.05
N GLU A 57 38.67 -0.41 -27.22
CA GLU A 57 37.51 -0.49 -28.12
C GLU A 57 36.40 -1.42 -27.58
N SER A 58 36.74 -2.44 -26.77
CA SER A 58 35.77 -3.28 -26.06
C SER A 58 35.19 -2.60 -24.81
N ALA A 59 35.91 -1.63 -24.22
CA ALA A 59 35.40 -0.80 -23.12
C ALA A 59 34.43 0.28 -23.63
N GLN A 60 34.63 0.87 -24.81
CA GLN A 60 33.68 1.84 -25.39
C GLN A 60 32.33 1.23 -25.76
N THR A 61 32.26 -0.07 -26.07
CA THR A 61 30.99 -0.76 -26.35
C THR A 61 30.22 -1.14 -25.07
N ASN A 62 30.90 -1.26 -23.93
CA ASN A 62 30.27 -1.60 -22.64
C ASN A 62 29.99 -0.40 -21.70
N VAL A 63 30.51 0.80 -22.03
CA VAL A 63 30.29 2.03 -21.24
C VAL A 63 29.05 2.82 -21.67
N SER A 64 28.33 2.41 -22.73
CA SER A 64 27.00 2.99 -23.04
C SER A 64 25.85 2.40 -22.22
N THR A 65 26.13 1.43 -21.34
CA THR A 65 25.12 0.78 -20.49
C THR A 65 25.68 0.60 -19.08
N THR A 66 25.76 1.67 -18.29
CA THR A 66 25.73 1.63 -16.81
C THR A 66 25.92 3.04 -16.23
N SER A 67 24.87 3.85 -16.24
CA SER A 67 24.58 4.83 -15.18
C SER A 67 23.20 5.42 -15.44
N GLY A 68 22.31 5.27 -14.47
CA GLY A 68 20.89 5.59 -14.61
C GLY A 68 20.08 4.43 -14.08
N ASP A 69 19.67 4.55 -12.83
CA ASP A 69 18.62 3.73 -12.23
C ASP A 69 17.30 4.11 -12.94
N THR A 70 17.12 3.60 -14.15
CA THR A 70 15.85 3.63 -14.87
C THR A 70 15.03 2.50 -14.30
N SER A 71 13.99 2.85 -13.55
CA SER A 71 12.77 2.05 -13.52
C SER A 71 12.50 1.56 -14.94
N THR A 72 12.34 0.26 -15.10
CA THR A 72 11.92 -0.34 -16.36
C THR A 72 10.57 0.25 -16.75
N GLU A 73 10.56 1.34 -17.52
CA GLU A 73 9.40 1.76 -18.30
C GLU A 73 9.17 0.67 -19.34
N THR A 74 8.35 -0.30 -18.95
CA THR A 74 7.76 -1.27 -19.85
C THR A 74 6.90 -0.49 -20.83
N ASN A 75 7.42 -0.29 -22.04
CA ASN A 75 6.70 0.33 -23.16
C ASN A 75 5.54 -0.59 -23.62
N PHE A 76 4.45 -0.61 -22.86
CA PHE A 76 3.19 -1.25 -23.23
C PHE A 76 2.46 -0.37 -24.25
N LYS A 77 2.66 -0.66 -25.55
CA LYS A 77 1.88 -0.06 -26.63
C LYS A 77 0.45 -0.63 -26.61
N THR A 78 -0.49 0.05 -25.97
CA THR A 78 -1.92 -0.22 -26.13
C THR A 78 -2.44 0.43 -27.41
N LYS A 79 -2.89 -0.39 -28.38
CA LYS A 79 -3.66 0.08 -29.53
C LYS A 79 -5.11 0.32 -29.08
N GLY A 80 -5.55 1.58 -29.05
CA GLY A 80 -6.97 1.95 -29.07
C GLY A 80 -7.49 2.68 -27.84
N ALA A 81 -7.05 3.92 -27.59
CA ALA A 81 -7.69 4.81 -26.61
C ALA A 81 -8.21 6.07 -27.32
N THR A 82 -9.53 6.30 -27.26
CA THR A 82 -10.14 7.60 -27.54
C THR A 82 -10.83 8.06 -26.26
N ASN A 83 -9.99 8.53 -25.33
CA ASN A 83 -10.15 9.39 -24.15
C ASN A 83 -8.86 9.18 -23.34
N GLU A 84 -7.78 9.82 -23.78
CA GLU A 84 -6.38 9.44 -23.48
C GLU A 84 -5.92 9.66 -22.02
N HIS A 85 -6.78 10.04 -21.08
CA HIS A 85 -6.33 10.60 -19.80
C HIS A 85 -6.63 9.79 -18.55
N CYS A 86 -7.70 9.00 -18.45
CA CYS A 86 -7.93 8.26 -17.20
C CYS A 86 -8.65 6.94 -17.45
N SER A 87 -8.20 5.89 -16.78
CA SER A 87 -8.74 4.54 -16.90
C SER A 87 -9.32 3.98 -15.60
N VAL A 88 -8.98 4.55 -14.45
CA VAL A 88 -9.52 4.17 -13.14
C VAL A 88 -10.19 5.36 -12.46
N TYR A 89 -11.46 5.19 -12.08
CA TYR A 89 -12.33 6.26 -11.59
C TYR A 89 -12.95 5.90 -10.24
N LEU A 90 -13.16 6.91 -9.39
CA LEU A 90 -14.04 6.84 -8.23
C LEU A 90 -15.45 7.31 -8.64
N ALA A 91 -16.47 6.49 -8.40
CA ALA A 91 -17.86 6.83 -8.68
C ALA A 91 -18.78 6.19 -7.61
N PRO A 92 -20.08 6.52 -7.54
CA PRO A 92 -21.02 5.77 -6.69
C PRO A 92 -20.93 4.27 -6.96
N SER A 93 -20.86 3.44 -5.89
CA SER A 93 -20.71 1.98 -6.00
C SER A 93 -21.90 1.31 -6.67
N SER A 94 -21.64 0.19 -7.31
CA SER A 94 -22.65 -0.68 -7.90
C SER A 94 -23.31 -1.57 -6.85
N ILE A 95 -22.78 -1.66 -5.63
CA ILE A 95 -23.44 -2.35 -4.52
C ILE A 95 -24.63 -1.51 -4.05
N PRO A 96 -25.87 -2.02 -4.11
CA PRO A 96 -27.03 -1.31 -3.60
C PRO A 96 -27.11 -1.38 -2.08
N ASP A 97 -27.51 -0.29 -1.46
CA ASP A 97 -28.05 -0.27 -0.10
C ASP A 97 -29.37 -1.05 -0.07
N ALA A 98 -29.48 -1.97 0.89
CA ALA A 98 -30.60 -2.91 0.94
C ALA A 98 -31.97 -2.23 1.19
N GLN A 99 -32.00 -1.02 1.75
CA GLN A 99 -33.24 -0.32 2.10
C GLN A 99 -33.68 0.67 1.02
N THR A 100 -32.71 1.40 0.45
CA THR A 100 -32.97 2.51 -0.46
C THR A 100 -32.75 2.15 -1.93
N ASN A 101 -32.06 1.04 -2.20
CA ASN A 101 -31.58 0.66 -3.53
C ASN A 101 -30.71 1.74 -4.20
N LEU A 102 -30.14 2.64 -3.40
CA LEU A 102 -29.13 3.61 -3.82
C LEU A 102 -27.74 3.00 -3.64
N PRO A 103 -26.69 3.53 -4.30
CA PRO A 103 -25.32 3.12 -4.05
C PRO A 103 -24.95 3.11 -2.56
N ALA A 104 -24.35 2.02 -2.07
CA ALA A 104 -23.93 1.85 -0.68
C ALA A 104 -22.72 2.73 -0.28
N GLY A 105 -22.14 3.48 -1.22
CA GLY A 105 -20.98 4.32 -1.03
C GLY A 105 -20.30 4.66 -2.35
N PHE A 106 -18.98 4.77 -2.34
CA PHE A 106 -18.17 4.89 -3.55
C PHE A 106 -17.61 3.53 -3.94
N GLY A 107 -17.44 3.32 -5.24
CA GLY A 107 -16.74 2.20 -5.86
C GLY A 107 -15.65 2.70 -6.79
N ILE A 108 -14.73 1.81 -7.13
CA ILE A 108 -13.65 2.09 -8.08
C ILE A 108 -13.94 1.36 -9.36
N TYR A 109 -13.92 2.05 -10.49
CA TYR A 109 -14.27 1.48 -11.78
C TYR A 109 -13.09 1.56 -12.74
N THR A 110 -13.00 0.59 -13.64
CA THR A 110 -12.12 0.69 -14.80
C THR A 110 -12.90 1.04 -16.07
N THR A 111 -12.39 1.93 -16.91
CA THR A 111 -12.93 2.21 -18.27
C THR A 111 -12.16 1.48 -19.37
N ARG A 112 -11.16 0.68 -18.99
CA ARG A 112 -10.42 -0.20 -19.89
C ARG A 112 -10.55 -1.66 -19.46
N ASN A 113 -10.33 -2.56 -20.41
CA ASN A 113 -10.11 -3.95 -20.05
C ASN A 113 -8.76 -4.11 -19.34
N ILE A 114 -8.71 -5.00 -18.36
CA ILE A 114 -7.50 -5.37 -17.62
C ILE A 114 -7.40 -6.90 -17.66
N ASP A 115 -6.34 -7.41 -18.25
CA ASP A 115 -6.14 -8.85 -18.36
C ASP A 115 -5.71 -9.41 -16.99
N LYS A 116 -6.03 -10.68 -16.72
CA LYS A 116 -5.60 -11.37 -15.50
C LYS A 116 -4.08 -11.27 -15.30
N GLY A 117 -3.67 -10.83 -14.13
CA GLY A 117 -2.27 -10.66 -13.73
C GLY A 117 -1.69 -9.29 -14.07
N ASP A 118 -2.38 -8.47 -14.87
CA ASP A 118 -1.95 -7.10 -15.13
C ASP A 118 -2.20 -6.21 -13.92
N TYR A 119 -1.31 -5.25 -13.70
CA TYR A 119 -1.46 -4.26 -12.65
C TYR A 119 -2.60 -3.28 -12.94
N ILE A 120 -3.36 -2.95 -11.89
CA ILE A 120 -4.42 -1.95 -11.92
C ILE A 120 -3.80 -0.57 -12.17
N TRP A 121 -2.86 -0.16 -11.31
CA TRP A 121 -2.01 1.00 -11.57
C TRP A 121 -0.68 0.58 -12.15
N ARG A 122 -0.37 1.12 -13.32
CA ARG A 122 0.90 0.83 -14.01
C ARG A 122 2.11 1.41 -13.29
N ASN A 123 1.91 2.45 -12.49
CA ASN A 123 3.00 3.18 -11.84
C ASN A 123 3.09 2.95 -10.33
N GLY A 124 2.36 1.97 -9.78
CA GLY A 124 2.30 1.68 -8.34
C GLY A 124 1.36 2.59 -7.55
N GLU A 125 1.20 2.29 -6.26
CA GLU A 125 0.43 3.09 -5.30
C GLU A 125 1.33 4.03 -4.49
N GLY A 126 0.69 4.93 -3.74
CA GLY A 126 1.34 5.73 -2.71
C GLY A 126 1.86 4.87 -1.55
N PRO A 127 2.66 5.47 -0.66
CA PRO A 127 3.33 4.73 0.40
C PRO A 127 2.33 4.11 1.39
N SER A 128 2.62 2.88 1.80
CA SER A 128 2.01 2.25 2.96
C SER A 128 2.53 2.91 4.23
N VAL A 129 1.66 3.30 5.16
CA VAL A 129 2.11 3.95 6.42
C VAL A 129 1.92 3.00 7.60
N VAL A 130 3.00 2.75 8.33
CA VAL A 130 2.98 1.87 9.51
C VAL A 130 2.42 2.61 10.70
N ILE A 131 1.61 1.90 11.47
CA ILE A 131 1.13 2.34 12.78
C ILE A 131 1.51 1.28 13.78
N THR A 132 2.18 1.67 14.85
CA THR A 132 2.77 0.72 15.81
C THR A 132 2.17 0.89 17.20
N ASP A 133 1.99 -0.22 17.90
CA ASP A 133 1.51 -0.30 19.28
C ASP A 133 0.19 0.41 19.55
N VAL A 134 -0.65 0.57 18.52
CA VAL A 134 -1.89 1.37 18.60
C VAL A 134 -2.80 0.91 19.73
N ARG A 135 -2.87 -0.41 19.98
CA ARG A 135 -3.65 -0.98 21.07
C ARG A 135 -3.12 -0.52 22.44
N ILE A 136 -1.82 -0.69 22.66
CA ILE A 136 -1.20 -0.44 23.97
C ILE A 136 -1.21 1.06 24.27
N ASN A 137 -0.84 1.86 23.29
CA ASN A 137 -0.88 3.31 23.38
C ASN A 137 -2.30 3.83 23.66
N TYR A 138 -3.31 3.27 22.99
CA TYR A 138 -4.69 3.70 23.21
C TYR A 138 -5.24 3.28 24.57
N GLN A 139 -4.98 2.05 25.01
CA GLN A 139 -5.36 1.59 26.35
C GLN A 139 -4.71 2.47 27.43
N HIS A 140 -3.43 2.82 27.25
CA HIS A 140 -2.72 3.72 28.17
C HIS A 140 -3.31 5.13 28.18
N LEU A 141 -3.64 5.67 27.00
CA LEU A 141 -4.31 6.96 26.86
C LEU A 141 -5.64 6.99 27.62
N LEU A 142 -6.45 5.92 27.50
CA LEU A 142 -7.72 5.80 28.21
C LEU A 142 -7.55 5.82 29.73
N LYS A 143 -6.56 5.08 30.26
CA LYS A 143 -6.28 5.05 31.70
C LYS A 143 -5.75 6.38 32.22
N THR A 144 -4.75 6.95 31.54
CA THR A 144 -4.03 8.12 32.05
C THR A 144 -4.77 9.43 31.86
N ARG A 145 -5.54 9.59 30.78
CA ARG A 145 -6.22 10.86 30.46
C ARG A 145 -7.72 10.84 30.70
N TYR A 146 -8.35 9.67 30.66
CA TYR A 146 -9.80 9.53 30.74
C TYR A 146 -10.29 8.73 31.95
N ASP A 147 -9.39 8.35 32.86
CA ASP A 147 -9.71 7.71 34.15
C ASP A 147 -10.49 6.39 34.02
N TYR A 148 -10.26 5.64 32.93
CA TYR A 148 -10.80 4.30 32.76
C TYR A 148 -10.02 3.27 33.58
N THR A 149 -10.72 2.28 34.14
CA THR A 149 -10.10 1.15 34.84
C THR A 149 -9.74 0.00 33.89
N ASP A 150 -8.84 -0.89 34.32
CA ASP A 150 -8.50 -2.11 33.57
C ASP A 150 -9.71 -3.01 33.30
N GLU A 151 -10.72 -2.96 34.16
CA GLU A 151 -11.94 -3.76 34.06
C GLU A 151 -12.90 -3.20 32.99
N GLU A 152 -12.80 -1.91 32.69
CA GLU A 152 -13.64 -1.21 31.71
C GLU A 152 -13.07 -1.28 30.28
N ILE A 153 -11.79 -1.63 30.12
CA ILE A 153 -11.12 -1.64 28.83
C ILE A 153 -10.90 -3.10 28.39
N PRO A 154 -11.70 -3.62 27.44
CA PRO A 154 -11.44 -4.93 26.84
C PRO A 154 -9.98 -5.06 26.35
N ALA A 155 -9.38 -6.23 26.54
CA ALA A 155 -7.99 -6.48 26.21
C ALA A 155 -7.65 -6.30 24.71
N ASP A 156 -8.67 -6.29 23.84
CA ASP A 156 -8.57 -6.10 22.39
C ASP A 156 -9.04 -4.71 21.93
N THR A 157 -9.27 -3.78 22.87
CA THR A 157 -9.69 -2.40 22.56
C THR A 157 -8.64 -1.68 21.71
N ILE A 158 -9.03 -1.29 20.51
CA ILE A 158 -8.28 -0.39 19.63
C ILE A 158 -9.15 0.81 19.29
N PRO A 159 -8.57 1.98 18.98
CA PRO A 159 -9.36 3.14 18.61
C PRO A 159 -10.22 2.81 17.39
N SER A 160 -11.45 3.35 17.34
CA SER A 160 -12.39 3.09 16.25
C SER A 160 -11.78 3.40 14.88
N TRP A 161 -11.07 4.54 14.78
CA TRP A 161 -10.37 4.92 13.55
C TRP A 161 -9.40 3.84 13.08
N ALA A 162 -8.74 3.13 13.99
CA ALA A 162 -7.78 2.09 13.66
C ALA A 162 -8.45 0.78 13.22
N GLN A 163 -9.77 0.64 13.31
CA GLN A 163 -10.48 -0.53 12.78
C GLN A 163 -10.74 -0.42 11.27
N TYR A 164 -10.67 0.78 10.71
CA TYR A 164 -11.22 1.09 9.39
C TYR A 164 -10.21 1.10 8.23
N ILE A 165 -8.89 1.01 8.51
CA ILE A 165 -7.88 1.47 7.53
C ILE A 165 -6.91 0.35 7.12
N PHE A 166 -7.03 -0.85 7.69
CA PHE A 166 -5.90 -1.76 7.69
C PHE A 166 -6.26 -3.16 7.21
N LEU A 167 -5.48 -3.61 6.22
CA LEU A 167 -5.34 -5.03 5.92
C LEU A 167 -4.69 -5.73 7.13
N TYR A 168 -5.17 -6.93 7.41
CA TYR A 168 -4.64 -7.81 8.44
C TYR A 168 -3.16 -8.12 8.14
N PRO A 169 -2.32 -8.22 9.18
CA PRO A 169 -1.04 -7.54 9.21
C PRO A 169 -0.18 -7.82 7.99
N CYS A 170 0.29 -6.75 7.39
CA CYS A 170 1.04 -6.90 6.17
C CYS A 170 2.43 -7.50 6.39
N VAL A 171 2.84 -8.18 5.33
CA VAL A 171 4.00 -9.04 5.21
C VAL A 171 5.29 -8.22 5.40
N GLY A 172 5.73 -8.04 6.64
CA GLY A 172 7.01 -7.40 6.95
C GLY A 172 6.97 -6.46 8.16
N PHE A 173 5.96 -5.61 8.29
CA PHE A 173 5.85 -4.63 9.39
C PHE A 173 5.82 -5.27 10.77
N ASN A 174 5.20 -6.45 10.85
CA ASN A 174 5.24 -7.23 12.08
C ASN A 174 6.68 -7.45 12.51
N MET A 175 7.63 -7.68 11.61
CA MET A 175 9.01 -7.97 12.00
C MET A 175 9.68 -6.84 12.79
N GLU A 176 9.26 -5.58 12.56
CA GLU A 176 9.78 -4.38 13.23
C GLU A 176 9.26 -4.20 14.64
N THR A 177 8.08 -4.76 14.97
CA THR A 177 7.44 -4.61 16.29
C THR A 177 7.13 -5.95 16.96
N TYR A 178 7.36 -7.08 16.29
CA TYR A 178 7.00 -8.41 16.75
C TYR A 178 8.03 -8.90 17.74
N ASP A 179 7.58 -8.95 18.99
CA ASP A 179 8.21 -9.71 20.05
C ASP A 179 7.54 -11.09 20.16
N PRO A 180 8.29 -12.20 20.04
CA PRO A 180 7.79 -13.55 20.30
C PRO A 180 7.04 -13.73 21.63
N LYS A 181 7.37 -12.94 22.67
CA LYS A 181 6.68 -12.94 23.97
C LYS A 181 5.24 -12.43 23.86
N MET A 182 5.01 -11.43 23.01
CA MET A 182 3.72 -10.74 22.89
C MET A 182 2.66 -11.58 22.18
N GLN A 183 3.08 -12.52 21.31
CA GLN A 183 2.21 -13.37 20.47
C GLN A 183 1.10 -12.63 19.70
N LYS A 184 1.13 -11.30 19.67
CA LYS A 184 0.09 -10.45 19.11
C LYS A 184 0.75 -9.42 18.21
N ILE A 185 0.09 -9.20 17.08
CA ILE A 185 0.38 -8.12 16.16
C ILE A 185 0.17 -6.80 16.89
N ASN A 186 1.19 -5.95 16.85
CA ASN A 186 1.14 -4.58 17.36
C ASN A 186 1.23 -3.55 16.24
N SER A 187 1.50 -3.95 15.00
CA SER A 187 1.56 -3.04 13.86
C SER A 187 0.37 -3.21 12.92
N LEU A 188 -0.07 -2.10 12.36
CA LEU A 188 -1.12 -2.02 11.33
C LEU A 188 -0.55 -1.26 10.13
N GLU A 189 -0.93 -1.68 8.92
CA GLU A 189 -0.50 -1.03 7.68
C GLU A 189 -1.64 -0.23 7.05
N SER A 190 -1.48 1.09 7.04
CA SER A 190 -2.35 2.02 6.31
C SER A 190 -2.18 1.81 4.81
N ASN A 191 -3.07 1.01 4.22
CA ASN A 191 -3.14 0.89 2.77
C ASN A 191 -3.84 2.13 2.20
N MET A 192 -3.46 2.53 1.00
CA MET A 192 -3.99 3.71 0.32
C MET A 192 -4.52 3.29 -1.05
N ASN A 193 -5.43 4.07 -1.63
CA ASN A 193 -6.16 3.68 -2.84
C ASN A 193 -6.85 2.31 -2.67
N LEU A 194 -6.54 1.27 -3.47
CA LEU A 194 -7.44 0.12 -3.67
C LEU A 194 -7.62 -0.64 -2.36
N GLY A 195 -6.55 -0.75 -1.54
CA GLY A 195 -6.64 -1.41 -0.24
C GLY A 195 -7.55 -0.72 0.77
N SER A 196 -7.97 0.50 0.47
CA SER A 196 -8.70 1.40 1.36
C SER A 196 -10.09 1.79 0.80
N ILE A 197 -10.19 1.98 -0.53
CA ILE A 197 -11.40 2.49 -1.20
C ILE A 197 -12.08 1.46 -2.12
N ALA A 198 -11.47 0.31 -2.39
CA ALA A 198 -12.22 -0.77 -3.06
C ALA A 198 -13.42 -1.17 -2.20
N ASN A 199 -14.41 -1.80 -2.79
CA ASN A 199 -15.44 -2.50 -2.02
C ASN A 199 -15.13 -3.98 -1.96
N PHE A 200 -15.89 -4.69 -1.12
CA PHE A 200 -15.92 -6.13 -1.09
C PHE A 200 -17.25 -6.65 -1.62
N HIS A 201 -17.16 -7.58 -2.56
CA HIS A 201 -18.28 -8.40 -2.98
C HIS A 201 -17.86 -9.86 -2.86
N PRO A 202 -18.63 -10.73 -2.17
CA PRO A 202 -18.23 -12.13 -1.91
C PRO A 202 -17.79 -12.89 -3.17
N PHE A 203 -18.46 -12.67 -4.30
CA PHE A 203 -18.19 -13.38 -5.55
C PHE A 203 -17.48 -12.56 -6.65
N LEU A 204 -17.59 -11.22 -6.63
CA LEU A 204 -17.13 -10.39 -7.76
C LEU A 204 -15.71 -9.90 -7.60
N GLN A 205 -14.98 -10.44 -6.62
CA GLN A 205 -13.58 -10.18 -6.37
C GLN A 205 -12.80 -10.31 -7.68
N ASN A 206 -12.04 -9.27 -7.99
CA ASN A 206 -11.32 -9.17 -9.25
C ASN A 206 -9.98 -8.45 -9.13
N VAL A 207 -9.63 -7.99 -7.94
CA VAL A 207 -8.31 -7.43 -7.65
C VAL A 207 -7.71 -8.09 -6.41
N ALA A 208 -6.41 -8.36 -6.49
CA ALA A 208 -5.56 -8.75 -5.39
C ALA A 208 -4.31 -7.88 -5.38
N TYR A 209 -3.53 -7.98 -4.32
CA TYR A 209 -2.27 -7.26 -4.20
C TYR A 209 -1.10 -8.23 -4.10
N ASP A 210 0.06 -7.77 -4.57
CA ASP A 210 1.31 -8.45 -4.35
C ASP A 210 1.79 -8.20 -2.92
N ASP A 211 2.13 -9.27 -2.20
CA ASP A 211 2.69 -9.24 -0.85
C ASP A 211 4.14 -8.69 -0.81
N THR A 212 4.68 -8.25 -1.94
CA THR A 212 5.97 -7.55 -1.96
C THR A 212 5.88 -6.16 -1.31
N ASP A 213 6.06 -6.10 0.01
CA ASP A 213 6.38 -4.84 0.68
C ASP A 213 7.77 -4.36 0.24
N TRP A 214 7.84 -3.19 -0.38
CA TRP A 214 9.07 -2.56 -0.85
C TRP A 214 9.51 -1.53 0.18
N TYR A 215 10.40 -1.95 1.07
CA TYR A 215 11.03 -1.11 2.08
C TYR A 215 12.39 -0.61 1.61
N ASP A 216 12.61 0.71 1.64
CA ASP A 216 13.85 1.34 1.19
C ASP A 216 14.39 2.38 2.18
N ASP A 217 14.96 1.92 3.30
CA ASP A 217 15.71 2.77 4.25
C ASP A 217 17.02 3.37 3.70
N GLY A 218 17.32 3.19 2.41
CA GLY A 218 18.40 3.87 1.72
C GLY A 218 18.01 5.26 1.18
N LEU A 219 16.75 5.68 1.33
CA LEU A 219 16.24 6.95 0.79
C LEU A 219 16.90 8.18 1.43
N LEU A 220 17.24 8.09 2.72
CA LEU A 220 17.93 9.14 3.49
C LEU A 220 19.02 8.55 4.36
N ASP A 221 19.98 9.41 4.72
CA ASP A 221 20.97 9.10 5.73
C ASP A 221 20.49 9.62 7.08
N ARG A 222 20.08 8.71 7.98
CA ARG A 222 19.63 9.07 9.34
C ARG A 222 20.66 9.84 10.17
N TYR A 223 21.93 9.84 9.78
CA TYR A 223 22.99 10.59 10.46
C TYR A 223 23.22 11.99 9.87
N GLN A 224 22.64 12.31 8.72
CA GLN A 224 22.87 13.58 8.02
C GLN A 224 21.57 14.33 7.70
N ASP A 225 20.47 13.62 7.49
CA ASP A 225 19.23 14.16 6.97
C ASP A 225 18.18 14.29 8.08
N PRO A 226 17.81 15.50 8.52
CA PRO A 226 16.75 15.70 9.52
C PRO A 226 15.35 15.21 9.07
N GLY A 227 15.16 14.95 7.78
CA GLY A 227 13.95 14.28 7.27
C GLY A 227 13.88 12.78 7.53
N ALA A 228 14.95 12.15 8.05
CA ALA A 228 14.93 10.73 8.37
C ALA A 228 13.80 10.41 9.35
N GLY A 229 12.97 9.43 9.00
CA GLY A 229 11.81 9.04 9.80
C GLY A 229 10.59 9.94 9.66
N ALA A 230 10.63 11.03 8.87
CA ALA A 230 9.51 11.96 8.70
C ALA A 230 8.47 11.49 7.65
N PHE A 231 8.76 10.46 6.89
CA PHE A 231 7.86 9.84 5.92
C PHE A 231 8.04 8.31 5.93
N SER A 232 7.13 7.59 5.27
CA SER A 232 7.21 6.15 5.16
C SER A 232 8.26 5.70 4.15
N TYR A 233 9.06 4.71 4.54
CA TYR A 233 10.04 4.04 3.70
C TYR A 233 9.45 2.86 2.93
N HIS A 234 8.16 2.58 3.14
CA HIS A 234 7.41 1.56 2.41
C HIS A 234 6.72 2.18 1.21
N ARG A 235 6.92 1.61 0.02
CA ARG A 235 6.48 2.20 -1.25
C ARG A 235 5.06 1.83 -1.68
N GLY A 236 4.26 1.22 -0.81
CA GLY A 236 2.90 0.79 -1.16
C GLY A 236 2.83 -0.65 -1.66
N LYS A 237 1.62 -1.08 -2.01
CA LYS A 237 1.35 -2.38 -2.64
C LYS A 237 1.13 -2.22 -4.14
N TYR A 238 1.36 -3.30 -4.87
CA TYR A 238 0.99 -3.39 -6.27
C TYR A 238 -0.26 -4.24 -6.40
N TRP A 239 -1.33 -3.65 -6.94
CA TRP A 239 -2.59 -4.36 -7.18
C TRP A 239 -2.66 -4.88 -8.60
N TYR A 240 -3.09 -6.13 -8.76
CA TYR A 240 -3.27 -6.80 -10.04
C TYR A 240 -4.66 -7.41 -10.16
N ALA A 241 -5.09 -7.64 -11.39
CA ALA A 241 -6.36 -8.27 -11.68
C ALA A 241 -6.30 -9.80 -11.46
N GLU A 242 -7.18 -10.38 -10.64
CA GLU A 242 -7.22 -11.83 -10.39
C GLU A 242 -7.87 -12.64 -11.52
N ARG A 243 -8.67 -11.93 -12.33
CA ARG A 243 -9.35 -12.39 -13.54
C ARG A 243 -9.36 -11.25 -14.54
N ASP A 244 -9.76 -11.54 -15.77
CA ASP A 244 -10.02 -10.48 -16.75
C ASP A 244 -11.13 -9.57 -16.21
N VAL A 245 -10.90 -8.26 -16.25
CA VAL A 245 -11.82 -7.21 -15.84
C VAL A 245 -12.26 -6.44 -17.06
N GLU A 246 -13.56 -6.41 -17.30
CA GLU A 246 -14.14 -5.69 -18.44
C GLU A 246 -14.24 -4.19 -18.12
N ALA A 247 -14.09 -3.35 -19.15
CA ALA A 247 -14.39 -1.93 -19.04
C ALA A 247 -15.84 -1.70 -18.57
N GLY A 248 -16.01 -0.88 -17.54
CA GLY A 248 -17.27 -0.63 -16.85
C GLY A 248 -17.44 -1.43 -15.55
N GLU A 249 -16.57 -2.41 -15.26
CA GLU A 249 -16.64 -3.16 -14.00
C GLU A 249 -16.09 -2.34 -12.81
N GLU A 250 -16.73 -2.52 -11.66
CA GLU A 250 -16.19 -2.11 -10.36
C GLU A 250 -15.10 -3.09 -9.92
N LEU A 251 -14.06 -2.57 -9.27
CA LEU A 251 -12.96 -3.31 -8.70
C LEU A 251 -13.31 -3.70 -7.26
N PHE A 252 -13.35 -5.00 -6.99
CA PHE A 252 -13.66 -5.59 -5.70
C PHE A 252 -12.45 -6.33 -5.14
N ALA A 253 -12.04 -5.95 -3.93
CA ALA A 253 -10.97 -6.60 -3.19
C ALA A 253 -11.54 -7.69 -2.27
N ASP A 254 -10.73 -8.70 -1.96
CA ASP A 254 -11.07 -9.71 -0.96
C ASP A 254 -10.63 -9.27 0.45
N TYR A 255 -11.59 -9.13 1.37
CA TYR A 255 -11.33 -8.88 2.79
C TYR A 255 -11.48 -10.14 3.65
N GLY A 256 -11.88 -11.25 3.05
CA GLY A 256 -12.33 -12.47 3.70
C GLY A 256 -13.77 -12.37 4.20
N GLU A 257 -14.63 -13.27 3.68
CA GLU A 257 -16.06 -13.33 4.04
C GLU A 257 -16.31 -13.39 5.55
N TYR A 258 -15.52 -14.18 6.29
CA TYR A 258 -15.70 -14.32 7.73
C TYR A 258 -15.40 -12.99 8.46
N TRP A 259 -14.30 -12.34 8.11
CA TRP A 259 -13.93 -11.08 8.75
C TRP A 259 -14.96 -10.00 8.42
N PHE A 260 -15.36 -9.86 7.17
CA PHE A 260 -16.28 -8.80 6.79
C PHE A 260 -17.73 -9.09 7.22
N LEU A 261 -18.29 -10.22 6.80
CA LEU A 261 -19.72 -10.49 7.02
C LEU A 261 -20.02 -10.85 8.48
N ASP A 262 -19.19 -11.66 9.12
CA ASP A 262 -19.47 -12.13 10.49
C ASP A 262 -18.95 -11.15 11.56
N ARG A 263 -17.76 -10.59 11.37
CA ARG A 263 -17.15 -9.70 12.37
C ARG A 263 -17.49 -8.22 12.14
N GLN A 264 -17.42 -7.72 10.90
CA GLN A 264 -17.72 -6.31 10.65
C GLN A 264 -19.22 -6.02 10.55
N LEU A 265 -19.98 -6.79 9.79
CA LEU A 265 -21.42 -6.53 9.63
C LEU A 265 -22.27 -7.21 10.71
N GLY A 266 -21.75 -8.26 11.35
CA GLY A 266 -22.45 -8.98 12.40
C GLY A 266 -23.80 -9.50 11.93
N ASP A 267 -24.88 -9.10 12.61
CA ASP A 267 -26.24 -9.51 12.25
C ASP A 267 -26.66 -9.03 10.85
N SER A 268 -26.20 -7.86 10.41
CA SER A 268 -26.52 -7.34 9.07
C SER A 268 -25.89 -8.19 7.96
N GLY A 269 -24.76 -8.84 8.25
CA GLY A 269 -24.07 -9.74 7.31
C GLY A 269 -24.75 -11.10 7.18
N LYS A 270 -25.72 -11.44 8.05
CA LYS A 270 -26.36 -12.77 8.03
C LYS A 270 -27.18 -13.04 6.79
N HIS A 271 -27.68 -12.02 6.11
CA HIS A 271 -28.53 -12.18 4.91
C HIS A 271 -27.75 -12.00 3.60
N ILE A 272 -26.47 -11.62 3.66
CA ILE A 272 -25.63 -11.40 2.48
C ILE A 272 -25.16 -12.76 1.93
N PRO A 273 -25.40 -13.08 0.64
CA PRO A 273 -24.94 -14.32 0.03
C PRO A 273 -23.42 -14.45 0.03
N ARG A 274 -22.92 -15.66 0.30
CA ARG A 274 -21.50 -16.03 0.23
C ARG A 274 -21.16 -16.70 -1.08
N SER A 275 -19.88 -16.82 -1.43
CA SER A 275 -19.40 -17.52 -2.63
C SER A 275 -20.00 -18.92 -2.77
N LYS A 276 -20.09 -19.67 -1.67
CA LYS A 276 -20.75 -20.99 -1.66
C LYS A 276 -22.26 -20.94 -1.91
N ASP A 277 -22.92 -19.85 -1.55
CA ASP A 277 -24.34 -19.66 -1.84
C ASP A 277 -24.55 -19.41 -3.34
N TYR A 278 -23.64 -18.67 -4.01
CA TYR A 278 -23.64 -18.51 -5.47
C TYR A 278 -23.44 -19.85 -6.17
N GLU A 279 -22.45 -20.64 -5.77
CA GLU A 279 -22.18 -21.97 -6.34
C GLU A 279 -23.44 -22.86 -6.27
N LYS A 280 -24.08 -22.92 -5.10
CA LYS A 280 -25.32 -23.68 -4.92
C LYS A 280 -26.47 -23.15 -5.77
N ALA A 281 -26.67 -21.84 -5.81
CA ALA A 281 -27.73 -21.24 -6.63
C ALA A 281 -27.52 -21.52 -8.13
N ALA A 282 -26.28 -21.47 -8.60
CA ALA A 282 -25.91 -21.80 -9.97
C ALA A 282 -26.15 -23.28 -10.29
N GLN A 283 -25.77 -24.21 -9.39
CA GLN A 283 -26.05 -25.65 -9.54
C GLN A 283 -27.54 -25.94 -9.64
N MET A 284 -28.35 -25.21 -8.87
CA MET A 284 -29.81 -25.32 -8.95
C MET A 284 -30.34 -24.84 -10.30
N CYS A 285 -29.87 -23.68 -10.78
CA CYS A 285 -30.30 -23.13 -12.06
C CYS A 285 -29.81 -23.97 -13.25
N GLU A 286 -28.61 -24.53 -13.19
CA GLU A 286 -28.07 -25.42 -14.23
C GLU A 286 -28.99 -26.63 -14.45
N GLY A 287 -29.41 -27.30 -13.36
CA GLY A 287 -30.33 -28.43 -13.46
C GLY A 287 -31.70 -28.08 -14.07
N TRP A 288 -32.09 -26.80 -14.05
CA TRP A 288 -33.30 -26.32 -14.71
C TRP A 288 -33.02 -25.99 -16.17
N ILE A 289 -31.90 -25.33 -16.45
CA ILE A 289 -31.43 -25.02 -17.79
C ILE A 289 -31.22 -26.31 -18.61
N ASP A 290 -30.75 -27.40 -18.03
CA ASP A 290 -30.62 -28.67 -18.76
C ASP A 290 -31.99 -29.24 -19.17
N LYS A 291 -32.99 -29.14 -18.29
CA LYS A 291 -34.38 -29.53 -18.62
C LYS A 291 -34.96 -28.63 -19.70
N ALA A 292 -34.63 -27.34 -19.65
CA ALA A 292 -35.00 -26.36 -20.67
C ALA A 292 -34.58 -26.76 -22.07
N MET A 293 -33.28 -27.06 -22.18
CA MET A 293 -32.62 -27.32 -23.43
C MET A 293 -33.12 -28.64 -24.03
N GLN A 294 -33.46 -29.61 -23.18
CA GLN A 294 -34.07 -30.88 -23.60
C GLN A 294 -35.52 -30.73 -24.09
N ALA A 295 -36.27 -29.75 -23.58
CA ALA A 295 -37.70 -29.58 -23.86
C ALA A 295 -38.04 -28.75 -25.12
N ASN A 296 -37.05 -28.37 -25.94
CA ASN A 296 -37.23 -27.54 -27.14
C ASN A 296 -37.82 -26.13 -26.85
N HIS A 297 -37.20 -25.47 -25.86
CA HIS A 297 -37.06 -24.03 -25.59
C HIS A 297 -38.26 -23.07 -25.42
N SER A 298 -39.46 -23.29 -25.97
CA SER A 298 -40.50 -22.21 -25.94
C SER A 298 -41.68 -22.40 -24.99
N ASP A 299 -42.07 -23.62 -24.65
CA ASP A 299 -43.33 -23.87 -23.92
C ASP A 299 -43.19 -24.06 -22.40
N TRP A 300 -41.97 -24.20 -21.87
CA TRP A 300 -41.71 -24.71 -20.51
C TRP A 300 -41.30 -23.65 -19.48
N LEU A 301 -41.00 -22.41 -19.89
CA LEU A 301 -40.58 -21.32 -19.01
C LEU A 301 -41.79 -20.50 -18.54
N LYS A 302 -42.76 -21.16 -17.90
CA LYS A 302 -43.89 -20.45 -17.29
C LYS A 302 -43.55 -20.06 -15.86
N GLN A 303 -44.13 -18.95 -15.41
CA GLN A 303 -43.93 -18.50 -14.04
C GLN A 303 -44.42 -19.53 -13.02
N GLU A 304 -45.51 -20.26 -13.32
CA GLU A 304 -46.02 -21.30 -12.41
C GLU A 304 -45.01 -22.44 -12.19
N ASP A 305 -44.27 -22.82 -13.24
CA ASP A 305 -43.24 -23.85 -13.14
C ASP A 305 -42.04 -23.36 -12.31
N LEU A 306 -41.64 -22.10 -12.49
CA LEU A 306 -40.60 -21.45 -11.68
C LEU A 306 -41.01 -21.39 -10.20
N ASP A 307 -42.24 -20.99 -9.92
CA ASP A 307 -42.79 -20.88 -8.56
C ASP A 307 -42.91 -22.25 -7.88
N GLU A 308 -43.38 -23.29 -8.60
CA GLU A 308 -43.43 -24.66 -8.08
C GLU A 308 -42.03 -25.13 -7.66
N VAL A 309 -41.05 -24.85 -8.50
CA VAL A 309 -39.69 -25.29 -8.24
C VAL A 309 -39.08 -24.50 -7.06
N LEU A 310 -39.22 -23.18 -7.02
CA LEU A 310 -38.81 -22.35 -5.89
C LEU A 310 -39.42 -22.86 -4.57
N SER A 311 -40.69 -23.27 -4.58
CA SER A 311 -41.37 -23.82 -3.39
C SER A 311 -40.74 -25.13 -2.88
N LYS A 312 -40.24 -26.00 -3.77
CA LYS A 312 -39.57 -27.25 -3.39
C LYS A 312 -38.24 -27.01 -2.68
N TYR A 313 -37.59 -25.91 -2.99
CA TYR A 313 -36.27 -25.58 -2.48
C TYR A 313 -36.29 -24.73 -1.21
N GLN A 314 -37.46 -24.23 -0.77
CA GLN A 314 -37.61 -23.45 0.46
C GLN A 314 -37.31 -24.26 1.74
N GLY A 315 -37.43 -25.59 1.72
CA GLY A 315 -37.23 -26.43 2.91
C GLY A 315 -35.77 -26.74 3.26
N ASP A 316 -34.89 -26.78 2.26
CA ASP A 316 -33.52 -27.31 2.40
C ASP A 316 -32.42 -26.24 2.20
N ASN A 317 -32.77 -25.06 1.69
CA ASN A 317 -31.79 -24.02 1.34
C ASN A 317 -31.82 -22.82 2.29
N SER A 318 -30.67 -22.16 2.41
CA SER A 318 -30.57 -20.90 3.13
C SER A 318 -31.34 -19.80 2.39
N GLU A 319 -31.87 -18.83 3.15
CA GLU A 319 -32.46 -17.59 2.62
C GLU A 319 -31.52 -16.91 1.60
N ARG A 320 -30.21 -17.02 1.82
CA ARG A 320 -29.16 -16.50 0.92
C ARG A 320 -29.22 -17.14 -0.46
N VAL A 321 -29.24 -18.47 -0.55
CA VAL A 321 -29.32 -19.17 -1.84
C VAL A 321 -30.62 -18.78 -2.56
N LEU A 322 -31.75 -18.73 -1.84
CA LEU A 322 -33.04 -18.36 -2.41
C LEU A 322 -33.07 -16.90 -2.91
N SER A 323 -32.30 -15.99 -2.29
CA SER A 323 -32.20 -14.60 -2.73
C SER A 323 -31.49 -14.43 -4.08
N LEU A 324 -30.63 -15.39 -4.46
CA LEU A 324 -29.85 -15.38 -5.71
C LEU A 324 -30.61 -15.96 -6.90
N ILE A 325 -31.60 -16.82 -6.64
CA ILE A 325 -32.32 -17.50 -7.71
C ILE A 325 -33.26 -16.50 -8.40
N PRO A 326 -33.31 -16.48 -9.74
CA PRO A 326 -34.27 -15.67 -10.49
C PRO A 326 -35.70 -15.88 -10.01
N LYS A 327 -36.40 -14.76 -9.77
CA LYS A 327 -37.80 -14.76 -9.35
C LYS A 327 -38.77 -14.63 -10.52
N THR A 328 -38.26 -14.26 -11.70
CA THR A 328 -39.05 -14.07 -12.90
C THR A 328 -38.53 -14.93 -14.06
N VAL A 329 -39.43 -15.28 -14.97
CA VAL A 329 -39.09 -15.95 -16.24
C VAL A 329 -38.10 -15.15 -17.07
N GLU A 330 -38.20 -13.81 -17.06
CA GLU A 330 -37.29 -12.92 -17.78
C GLU A 330 -35.86 -13.00 -17.23
N ASP A 331 -35.74 -12.98 -15.90
CA ASP A 331 -34.46 -13.18 -15.21
C ASP A 331 -33.88 -14.57 -15.52
N MET A 332 -34.71 -15.62 -15.49
CA MET A 332 -34.24 -16.96 -15.80
C MET A 332 -33.81 -17.09 -17.28
N SER A 333 -34.53 -16.44 -18.20
CA SER A 333 -34.24 -16.48 -19.64
C SER A 333 -32.88 -15.84 -19.96
N SER A 334 -32.51 -14.81 -19.22
CA SER A 334 -31.21 -14.16 -19.38
C SER A 334 -30.06 -15.01 -18.81
N LEU A 335 -30.28 -15.79 -17.74
CA LEU A 335 -29.32 -16.82 -17.31
C LEU A 335 -29.17 -17.94 -18.34
N LEU A 336 -30.30 -18.40 -18.92
CA LEU A 336 -30.30 -19.43 -19.96
C LEU A 336 -29.47 -19.01 -21.18
N ARG A 337 -29.53 -17.73 -21.58
CA ARG A 337 -28.70 -17.19 -22.66
C ARG A 337 -27.20 -17.34 -22.34
N VAL A 338 -26.77 -16.88 -21.16
CA VAL A 338 -25.38 -17.01 -20.71
C VAL A 338 -24.93 -18.47 -20.68
N ALA A 339 -25.74 -19.37 -20.14
CA ALA A 339 -25.41 -20.80 -20.07
C ALA A 339 -25.38 -21.50 -21.45
N SER A 340 -26.08 -20.96 -22.44
CA SER A 340 -26.10 -21.50 -23.81
C SER A 340 -24.85 -21.13 -24.60
N ASP A 341 -24.17 -20.04 -24.22
CA ASP A 341 -22.99 -19.50 -24.91
C ASP A 341 -21.68 -20.13 -24.44
N VAL A 342 -21.71 -20.95 -23.38
CA VAL A 342 -20.53 -21.58 -22.75
C VAL A 342 -20.61 -23.10 -22.75
N SER A 343 -19.46 -23.77 -22.57
CA SER A 343 -19.44 -25.23 -22.46
C SER A 343 -20.10 -25.69 -21.15
N HIS A 344 -20.62 -26.93 -21.11
CA HIS A 344 -21.21 -27.49 -19.89
C HIS A 344 -20.25 -27.42 -18.67
N LYS A 345 -18.93 -27.51 -18.90
CA LYS A 345 -17.95 -27.42 -17.80
C LYS A 345 -17.87 -26.01 -17.20
N GLU A 346 -18.19 -24.97 -17.96
CA GLU A 346 -18.05 -23.56 -17.59
C GLU A 346 -19.39 -22.91 -17.17
N ARG A 347 -20.51 -23.62 -17.33
CA ARG A 347 -21.85 -23.09 -17.05
C ARG A 347 -22.02 -22.62 -15.63
N ILE A 348 -21.56 -23.39 -14.65
CA ILE A 348 -21.69 -23.03 -13.23
C ILE A 348 -20.98 -21.71 -12.95
N ASP A 349 -19.75 -21.52 -13.41
CA ASP A 349 -19.00 -20.28 -13.21
C ASP A 349 -19.68 -19.10 -13.92
N ALA A 350 -20.15 -19.30 -15.15
CA ALA A 350 -20.87 -18.27 -15.90
C ALA A 350 -22.20 -17.86 -15.24
N LEU A 351 -22.94 -18.83 -14.69
CA LEU A 351 -24.18 -18.60 -13.95
C LEU A 351 -23.93 -17.87 -12.63
N GLN A 352 -22.91 -18.28 -11.85
CA GLN A 352 -22.54 -17.59 -10.61
C GLN A 352 -22.18 -16.12 -10.88
N MET A 353 -21.35 -15.88 -11.92
CA MET A 353 -20.92 -14.56 -12.33
C MET A 353 -22.10 -13.68 -12.75
N GLU A 354 -23.03 -14.21 -13.55
CA GLU A 354 -24.21 -13.48 -13.99
C GLU A 354 -25.19 -13.20 -12.83
N MET A 355 -25.38 -14.14 -11.90
CA MET A 355 -26.18 -13.91 -10.68
C MET A 355 -25.59 -12.81 -9.82
N ALA A 356 -24.27 -12.85 -9.58
CA ALA A 356 -23.56 -11.84 -8.82
C ALA A 356 -23.65 -10.46 -9.49
N LYS A 357 -23.45 -10.40 -10.81
CA LYS A 357 -23.60 -9.19 -11.61
C LYS A 357 -24.98 -8.56 -11.48
N ARG A 358 -26.05 -9.34 -11.32
CA ARG A 358 -27.43 -8.82 -11.15
C ARG A 358 -27.72 -8.24 -9.78
N MET A 359 -26.93 -8.59 -8.77
CA MET A 359 -27.04 -7.97 -7.45
C MET A 359 -26.44 -6.56 -7.43
N THR A 360 -25.86 -6.11 -8.54
CA THR A 360 -25.26 -4.79 -8.70
C THR A 360 -26.13 -3.86 -9.55
N ILE A 361 -26.03 -2.55 -9.32
CA ILE A 361 -26.71 -1.50 -10.07
C ILE A 361 -26.00 -1.29 -11.42
N ARG A 362 -26.21 -2.21 -12.37
CA ARG A 362 -25.48 -2.19 -13.66
C ARG A 362 -25.87 -1.06 -14.59
N GLU A 363 -27.11 -0.58 -14.53
CA GLU A 363 -27.60 0.44 -15.48
C GLU A 363 -26.83 1.75 -15.42
N GLN A 364 -26.12 2.02 -14.31
CA GLN A 364 -25.32 3.23 -14.13
C GLN A 364 -23.86 3.06 -14.59
N ALA A 365 -23.30 1.85 -14.66
CA ALA A 365 -21.85 1.67 -14.81
C ALA A 365 -21.35 1.51 -16.27
N THR A 366 -21.98 2.17 -17.26
CA THR A 366 -21.40 2.18 -18.61
C THR A 366 -20.10 2.98 -18.61
N VAL A 367 -19.15 2.63 -19.49
CA VAL A 367 -17.90 3.38 -19.65
C VAL A 367 -18.15 4.88 -19.83
N SER A 368 -19.09 5.25 -20.70
CA SER A 368 -19.43 6.66 -20.94
C SER A 368 -19.97 7.36 -19.69
N TRP A 369 -20.80 6.68 -18.90
CA TRP A 369 -21.33 7.27 -17.66
C TRP A 369 -20.22 7.46 -16.62
N ILE A 370 -19.31 6.49 -16.49
CA ILE A 370 -18.17 6.57 -15.58
C ILE A 370 -17.25 7.73 -15.98
N GLU A 371 -16.97 7.90 -17.27
CA GLU A 371 -16.16 9.04 -17.75
C GLU A 371 -16.84 10.40 -17.51
N GLU A 372 -18.17 10.45 -17.60
CA GLU A 372 -18.96 11.68 -17.40
C GLU A 372 -19.18 12.05 -15.93
N ASN A 373 -19.29 11.06 -15.02
CA ASN A 373 -19.72 11.25 -13.64
C ASN A 373 -18.68 10.84 -12.59
N GLY A 374 -17.67 10.05 -12.98
CA GLY A 374 -16.60 9.59 -12.11
C GLY A 374 -15.49 10.63 -11.95
N LEU A 375 -14.70 10.48 -10.88
CA LEU A 375 -13.50 11.27 -10.62
C LEU A 375 -12.26 10.43 -10.87
N CYS A 376 -11.32 10.95 -11.65
CA CYS A 376 -10.11 10.24 -11.99
C CYS A 376 -9.23 9.97 -10.74
N LEU A 377 -8.74 8.73 -10.62
CA LEU A 377 -7.79 8.31 -9.59
C LEU A 377 -6.35 8.17 -10.10
N GLU A 378 -6.12 8.36 -11.41
CA GLU A 378 -4.82 8.15 -12.08
C GLU A 378 -4.14 9.46 -12.53
N ASN A 379 -4.55 10.60 -11.98
CA ASN A 379 -3.87 11.87 -12.27
C ASN A 379 -2.48 11.96 -11.62
N ILE A 380 -2.23 11.18 -10.55
CA ILE A 380 -1.00 11.21 -9.76
C ILE A 380 -0.22 9.92 -9.95
N VAL A 381 1.09 10.06 -10.17
CA VAL A 381 2.05 8.97 -10.20
C VAL A 381 3.11 9.17 -9.11
N PRO A 382 3.41 8.15 -8.29
CA PRO A 382 4.48 8.23 -7.30
C PRO A 382 5.85 8.24 -7.98
N ARG A 383 6.70 9.22 -7.65
CA ARG A 383 8.14 9.22 -7.98
C ARG A 383 8.94 9.80 -6.84
N LYS A 384 10.27 9.74 -6.89
CA LYS A 384 11.11 10.47 -5.93
C LYS A 384 10.85 11.98 -6.05
N SER A 385 10.59 12.65 -4.93
CA SER A 385 10.33 14.09 -4.92
C SER A 385 11.54 14.88 -5.43
N THR A 386 11.28 16.03 -6.05
CA THR A 386 12.31 17.01 -6.40
C THR A 386 12.79 17.80 -5.18
N ILE A 387 12.03 17.78 -4.08
CA ILE A 387 12.44 18.35 -2.80
C ILE A 387 13.38 17.36 -2.10
N ARG A 388 14.55 17.85 -1.71
CA ARG A 388 15.52 17.05 -0.95
C ARG A 388 14.91 16.62 0.38
N GLN A 389 15.10 15.37 0.76
CA GLN A 389 14.60 14.78 2.01
C GLN A 389 13.07 14.71 2.15
N ALA A 390 12.31 14.81 1.05
CA ALA A 390 10.85 14.67 1.05
C ALA A 390 10.35 13.27 0.63
N GLY A 391 11.27 12.30 0.44
CA GLY A 391 10.90 10.94 0.05
C GLY A 391 10.25 10.87 -1.34
N MET A 392 9.03 10.35 -1.40
CA MET A 392 8.22 10.26 -2.61
C MET A 392 7.37 11.53 -2.79
N GLY A 393 7.12 11.90 -4.05
CA GLY A 393 6.28 13.01 -4.47
C GLY A 393 5.19 12.57 -5.43
N ALA A 394 4.14 13.38 -5.51
CA ALA A 394 3.05 13.23 -6.47
C ALA A 394 3.40 13.94 -7.78
N PHE A 395 3.43 13.22 -8.89
CA PHE A 395 3.68 13.79 -10.21
C PHE A 395 2.45 13.67 -11.09
N ALA A 396 2.12 14.74 -11.81
CA ALA A 396 1.00 14.73 -12.74
C ALA A 396 1.29 13.74 -13.89
N GLN A 397 0.40 12.78 -14.11
CA GLN A 397 0.53 11.85 -15.24
C GLN A 397 0.16 12.54 -16.58
N TRP A 398 -0.74 13.52 -16.50
CA TRP A 398 -1.34 14.23 -17.63
C TRP A 398 -1.35 15.72 -17.37
N SER A 399 -1.72 16.52 -18.37
CA SER A 399 -1.97 17.94 -18.16
C SER A 399 -3.26 18.12 -17.36
N ILE A 400 -3.23 18.93 -16.31
CA ILE A 400 -4.40 19.24 -15.48
C ILE A 400 -4.66 20.74 -15.56
N LYS A 401 -5.91 21.14 -15.83
CA LYS A 401 -6.27 22.56 -15.96
C LYS A 401 -6.51 23.21 -14.61
N LYS A 402 -6.25 24.51 -14.56
CA LYS A 402 -6.58 25.33 -13.39
C LYS A 402 -8.04 25.11 -12.98
N GLY A 403 -8.25 24.78 -11.71
CA GLY A 403 -9.55 24.57 -11.10
C GLY A 403 -10.09 23.14 -11.21
N GLU A 404 -9.41 22.25 -11.95
CA GLU A 404 -9.77 20.83 -11.99
C GLU A 404 -9.36 20.11 -10.71
N VAL A 405 -10.14 19.08 -10.36
CA VAL A 405 -9.80 18.16 -9.28
C VAL A 405 -8.66 17.26 -9.74
N ILE A 406 -7.53 17.34 -9.04
CA ILE A 406 -6.37 16.48 -9.25
C ILE A 406 -6.69 15.08 -8.73
N VAL A 407 -7.15 14.97 -7.48
CA VAL A 407 -7.48 13.67 -6.89
C VAL A 407 -8.62 13.84 -5.87
N PRO A 408 -9.67 12.99 -5.91
CA PRO A 408 -10.63 12.91 -4.82
C PRO A 408 -9.99 12.28 -3.59
N VAL A 409 -10.40 12.71 -2.41
CA VAL A 409 -9.80 12.26 -1.15
C VAL A 409 -10.92 11.88 -0.17
N PRO A 410 -11.63 10.75 -0.39
CA PRO A 410 -12.46 10.18 0.65
C PRO A 410 -11.61 9.95 1.91
N THR A 411 -12.06 10.46 3.07
CA THR A 411 -11.32 10.28 4.32
C THR A 411 -11.85 9.03 5.02
N LEU A 412 -11.02 7.99 5.07
CA LEU A 412 -11.34 6.78 5.83
C LEU A 412 -11.12 6.99 7.33
N VAL A 413 -10.29 7.97 7.68
CA VAL A 413 -9.87 8.23 9.04
C VAL A 413 -10.35 9.60 9.45
N GLN A 414 -11.28 9.64 10.40
CA GLN A 414 -11.63 10.86 11.11
C GLN A 414 -11.31 10.65 12.57
N VAL A 415 -10.27 11.33 13.05
CA VAL A 415 -9.84 11.25 14.44
C VAL A 415 -10.23 12.54 15.11
N VAL A 416 -11.29 12.51 15.92
CA VAL A 416 -11.80 13.68 16.65
C VAL A 416 -10.83 14.19 17.71
N ASN A 417 -9.92 13.32 18.18
CA ASN A 417 -8.83 13.67 19.07
C ASN A 417 -7.46 13.14 18.58
N ALA A 418 -6.62 14.03 18.07
CA ALA A 418 -5.26 13.73 17.61
C ALA A 418 -4.31 13.15 18.67
N ASP A 419 -4.66 13.17 19.96
CA ASP A 419 -3.95 12.44 21.02
C ASP A 419 -4.01 10.92 20.80
N ALA A 420 -4.96 10.41 20.02
CA ALA A 420 -5.01 9.00 19.67
C ALA A 420 -3.83 8.54 18.80
N PHE A 421 -3.01 9.47 18.30
CA PHE A 421 -1.74 9.19 17.63
C PHE A 421 -0.54 9.20 18.58
N ASP A 422 -0.72 9.40 19.87
CA ASP A 422 0.38 9.39 20.83
C ASP A 422 1.06 8.01 20.92
N ILE A 423 2.38 8.02 21.04
CA ILE A 423 3.21 6.84 21.31
C ILE A 423 3.93 7.06 22.62
N PHE A 424 3.84 6.07 23.51
CA PHE A 424 4.44 6.07 24.83
C PHE A 424 5.62 5.10 24.89
N GLU A 425 6.57 5.36 25.78
CA GLU A 425 7.70 4.45 25.99
C GLU A 425 7.18 3.12 26.52
N MET A 426 7.80 2.02 26.12
CA MET A 426 7.37 0.68 26.45
C MET A 426 8.31 0.09 27.50
N GLU A 427 7.76 -0.44 28.59
CA GLU A 427 8.49 -1.21 29.60
C GLU A 427 8.14 -2.70 29.49
N ASP A 428 9.14 -3.58 29.67
CA ASP A 428 9.00 -5.04 29.75
C ASP A 428 9.09 -5.46 31.22
N ASP A 429 7.99 -5.97 31.80
CA ASP A 429 8.00 -6.55 33.16
C ASP A 429 8.45 -8.02 33.20
N GLY A 430 8.78 -8.60 32.05
CA GLY A 430 9.15 -9.99 31.86
C GLY A 430 8.01 -10.87 31.35
N GLU A 431 6.75 -10.46 31.56
CA GLU A 431 5.55 -11.18 31.10
C GLU A 431 4.81 -10.42 30.00
N ASN A 432 4.74 -9.09 30.11
CA ASN A 432 4.00 -8.22 29.21
C ASN A 432 4.79 -6.93 28.92
N TYR A 433 4.42 -6.30 27.80
CA TYR A 433 4.79 -4.92 27.56
C TYR A 433 3.64 -3.99 27.91
N PHE A 434 3.96 -2.88 28.56
CA PHE A 434 3.01 -1.82 28.85
C PHE A 434 3.64 -0.46 28.54
N ALA A 435 2.79 0.49 28.18
CA ALA A 435 3.20 1.87 28.04
C ALA A 435 3.50 2.48 29.42
N TYR A 436 4.58 3.23 29.52
CA TYR A 436 5.05 3.89 30.73
C TYR A 436 5.10 5.41 30.54
N GLY A 437 4.90 6.14 31.65
CA GLY A 437 4.93 7.60 31.70
C GLY A 437 3.62 8.27 31.24
N GLU A 438 3.40 9.51 31.67
CA GLU A 438 2.21 10.29 31.27
C GLU A 438 2.43 11.08 29.97
N THR A 439 3.70 11.29 29.60
CA THR A 439 4.09 12.10 28.45
C THR A 439 4.44 11.19 27.28
N PRO A 440 3.77 11.32 26.12
CA PRO A 440 4.17 10.59 24.93
C PRO A 440 5.54 11.05 24.45
N TYR A 441 6.41 10.12 24.02
CA TYR A 441 7.73 10.48 23.49
C TYR A 441 7.68 10.86 22.01
N THR A 442 6.65 10.39 21.28
CA THR A 442 6.43 10.75 19.88
C THR A 442 4.97 10.53 19.47
N LYS A 443 4.67 10.67 18.17
CA LYS A 443 3.38 10.35 17.57
C LYS A 443 3.54 9.36 16.41
N GLN A 444 2.44 8.69 16.05
CA GLN A 444 2.35 7.80 14.90
C GLN A 444 2.73 8.53 13.61
N LEU A 445 3.47 7.84 12.72
CA LEU A 445 3.87 8.38 11.43
C LEU A 445 2.67 8.80 10.56
N LEU A 446 1.53 8.11 10.69
CA LEU A 446 0.30 8.45 9.97
C LEU A 446 -0.10 9.92 10.14
N LEU A 447 0.20 10.56 11.28
CA LEU A 447 -0.13 11.96 11.50
C LEU A 447 0.46 12.90 10.43
N ASN A 448 1.64 12.58 9.88
CA ASN A 448 2.30 13.38 8.84
C ASN A 448 1.54 13.42 7.51
N TYR A 449 0.55 12.54 7.36
CA TYR A 449 -0.29 12.45 6.18
C TYR A 449 -1.71 12.96 6.44
N CYS A 450 -2.07 13.31 7.68
CA CYS A 450 -3.41 13.74 8.03
C CYS A 450 -3.56 15.27 7.98
N PHE A 451 -4.71 15.75 7.52
CA PHE A 451 -5.07 17.17 7.50
C PHE A 451 -5.73 17.59 8.82
N GLY A 452 -5.47 18.81 9.28
CA GLY A 452 -6.07 19.35 10.50
C GLY A 452 -6.07 20.88 10.53
N ASN A 453 -6.27 21.40 11.74
CA ASN A 453 -6.21 22.84 12.00
C ASN A 453 -5.52 23.12 13.35
N PRO A 454 -4.74 24.21 13.50
CA PRO A 454 -4.10 24.64 14.75
C PRO A 454 -5.05 24.68 15.96
N ASN A 455 -6.28 25.12 15.73
CA ASN A 455 -7.31 25.36 16.74
C ASN A 455 -8.24 24.16 16.97
N SER A 456 -7.98 23.01 16.33
CA SER A 456 -8.80 21.80 16.41
C SER A 456 -8.02 20.62 16.95
N THR A 457 -8.68 19.72 17.69
CA THR A 457 -8.16 18.37 17.99
C THR A 457 -8.44 17.37 16.87
N MET A 458 -9.37 17.70 15.96
CA MET A 458 -9.75 16.82 14.87
C MET A 458 -8.71 16.82 13.76
N VAL A 459 -8.40 15.63 13.25
CA VAL A 459 -7.64 15.43 12.02
C VAL A 459 -8.37 14.44 11.11
N VAL A 460 -8.16 14.59 9.81
CA VAL A 460 -8.72 13.72 8.77
C VAL A 460 -7.59 13.18 7.91
N CYS A 461 -7.50 11.87 7.75
CA CYS A 461 -6.41 11.26 6.98
C CYS A 461 -6.91 10.77 5.62
N PRO A 462 -6.19 11.10 4.53
CA PRO A 462 -6.55 10.72 3.18
C PRO A 462 -6.47 9.20 3.00
N ALA A 463 -7.26 8.68 2.07
CA ALA A 463 -7.25 7.29 1.66
C ALA A 463 -6.76 7.08 0.22
N THR A 464 -6.14 8.10 -0.37
CA THR A 464 -5.72 8.12 -1.78
C THR A 464 -4.28 8.62 -1.91
N ASN A 465 -3.76 8.60 -3.14
CA ASN A 465 -2.47 9.17 -3.53
C ASN A 465 -2.29 10.67 -3.22
N ALA A 466 -3.27 11.35 -2.62
CA ALA A 466 -3.07 12.66 -2.02
C ALA A 466 -1.97 12.67 -0.95
N ASN A 467 -1.70 11.51 -0.32
CA ASN A 467 -0.62 11.34 0.66
C ASN A 467 0.80 11.46 0.07
N LEU A 468 0.96 11.48 -1.25
CA LEU A 468 2.23 11.72 -1.96
C LEU A 468 2.55 13.20 -2.17
N ILE A 469 1.56 14.09 -2.00
CA ILE A 469 1.70 15.49 -2.39
C ILE A 469 2.48 16.23 -1.31
N ASN A 470 3.71 16.65 -1.64
CA ASN A 470 4.59 17.32 -0.69
C ASN A 470 4.23 18.80 -0.49
N HIS A 471 4.84 19.37 0.56
CA HIS A 471 4.73 20.77 0.91
C HIS A 471 5.44 21.70 -0.09
N CYS A 472 4.81 22.82 -0.41
CA CYS A 472 5.48 24.01 -0.94
C CYS A 472 4.88 25.29 -0.35
N GLY A 473 5.71 26.11 0.31
CA GLY A 473 5.25 27.28 1.05
C GLY A 473 6.25 28.43 1.12
N PRO A 474 5.82 29.59 1.64
CA PRO A 474 6.61 30.82 1.62
C PRO A 474 7.77 30.86 2.63
N LEU A 475 7.70 30.13 3.74
CA LEU A 475 8.75 30.09 4.77
C LEU A 475 9.77 28.99 4.47
N VAL A 476 9.31 27.82 4.05
CA VAL A 476 10.15 26.69 3.66
C VAL A 476 10.21 26.64 2.14
N LYS A 477 11.09 27.47 1.58
CA LYS A 477 11.40 27.39 0.14
C LYS A 477 12.11 26.08 -0.13
N GLY A 478 11.47 25.22 -0.92
CA GLY A 478 12.06 23.95 -1.33
C GLY A 478 13.24 24.17 -2.28
N GLU A 479 14.17 23.22 -2.27
CA GLU A 479 15.02 22.97 -3.44
C GLU A 479 14.16 22.34 -4.57
N GLY A 480 14.67 22.30 -5.80
CA GLY A 480 13.95 21.62 -6.90
C GLY A 480 12.80 22.45 -7.49
N ALA A 481 11.63 21.83 -7.71
CA ALA A 481 10.51 22.47 -8.39
C ALA A 481 9.72 23.48 -7.52
N CYS A 482 9.97 23.53 -6.21
CA CYS A 482 9.33 24.44 -5.24
C CYS A 482 10.19 25.69 -4.90
N GLN A 483 11.14 26.09 -5.75
CA GLN A 483 12.06 27.20 -5.45
C GLN A 483 11.38 28.54 -5.13
N ASP A 484 10.24 28.81 -5.78
CA ASP A 484 9.51 30.07 -5.59
C ASP A 484 8.63 30.08 -4.32
N GLY A 485 8.46 28.93 -3.66
CA GLY A 485 7.59 28.80 -2.48
C GLY A 485 6.09 28.98 -2.81
N ILE A 486 5.70 28.67 -4.05
CA ILE A 486 4.32 28.81 -4.54
C ILE A 486 3.78 27.42 -4.89
N PRO A 487 2.78 26.90 -4.17
CA PRO A 487 2.16 25.63 -4.50
C PRO A 487 1.35 25.74 -5.81
N ASN A 488 1.23 24.63 -6.54
CA ASN A 488 0.43 24.54 -7.76
C ASN A 488 -0.94 23.88 -7.53
N ALA A 489 -1.21 23.40 -6.32
CA ALA A 489 -2.49 22.84 -5.90
C ALA A 489 -2.89 23.32 -4.50
N ARG A 490 -4.14 23.08 -4.12
CA ARG A 490 -4.65 23.26 -2.75
C ARG A 490 -5.62 22.16 -2.34
N VAL A 491 -5.79 21.97 -1.05
CA VAL A 491 -6.82 21.08 -0.48
C VAL A 491 -8.06 21.89 -0.15
N ARG A 492 -9.24 21.29 -0.32
CA ARG A 492 -10.53 21.81 0.16
C ARG A 492 -11.48 20.68 0.54
N PHE A 493 -12.55 21.00 1.27
CA PHE A 493 -13.63 20.04 1.46
C PHE A 493 -14.34 19.70 0.15
N ALA A 494 -14.80 18.46 0.04
CA ALA A 494 -15.53 17.99 -1.13
C ALA A 494 -16.79 18.80 -1.41
N THR A 495 -17.06 19.01 -2.69
CA THR A 495 -18.14 19.89 -3.15
C THR A 495 -19.35 19.11 -3.66
N GLU A 496 -19.45 18.89 -4.96
CA GLU A 496 -20.61 18.29 -5.61
C GLU A 496 -20.53 16.76 -5.67
N PHE A 497 -19.33 16.19 -5.77
CA PHE A 497 -19.18 14.73 -5.89
C PHE A 497 -19.54 13.97 -4.61
N ASP A 498 -19.36 14.63 -3.46
CA ASP A 498 -19.73 14.08 -2.16
C ASP A 498 -20.64 15.05 -1.39
N PRO A 499 -21.96 15.04 -1.69
CA PRO A 499 -22.91 15.92 -1.02
C PRO A 499 -23.01 15.65 0.47
N MET A 500 -22.70 14.43 0.95
CA MET A 500 -22.77 14.09 2.38
C MET A 500 -21.74 14.89 3.18
N THR A 501 -20.60 15.27 2.59
CA THR A 501 -19.58 16.06 3.29
C THR A 501 -20.18 17.33 3.90
N LYS A 502 -21.15 17.97 3.23
CA LYS A 502 -21.84 19.16 3.76
C LYS A 502 -22.60 18.87 5.05
N ASP A 503 -23.21 17.69 5.18
CA ASP A 503 -23.92 17.30 6.39
C ASP A 503 -22.92 17.08 7.54
N TRP A 504 -21.77 16.47 7.26
CA TRP A 504 -20.71 16.24 8.25
C TRP A 504 -20.10 17.54 8.77
N LEU A 505 -19.89 18.54 7.92
CA LEU A 505 -19.32 19.84 8.30
C LEU A 505 -20.18 20.63 9.31
N ASN A 506 -21.46 20.26 9.47
CA ASN A 506 -22.37 20.89 10.42
C ASN A 506 -22.45 20.17 11.77
N LEU A 507 -21.79 19.03 11.92
CA LEU A 507 -21.79 18.23 13.16
C LEU A 507 -20.76 18.75 14.15
N ASP A 508 -21.02 18.57 15.45
CA ASP A 508 -19.98 18.73 16.45
C ASP A 508 -19.08 17.47 16.52
N LEU A 509 -17.99 17.55 17.29
CA LEU A 509 -17.03 16.45 17.39
C LEU A 509 -17.61 15.19 18.05
N ALA A 510 -18.60 15.32 18.94
CA ALA A 510 -19.22 14.18 19.61
C ALA A 510 -20.13 13.41 18.64
N ASP A 511 -20.92 14.14 17.85
CA ASP A 511 -21.75 13.57 16.79
C ASP A 511 -20.91 12.88 15.71
N ILE A 512 -19.77 13.47 15.33
CA ILE A 512 -18.81 12.84 14.40
C ILE A 512 -18.28 11.53 15.00
N GLU A 513 -17.86 11.54 16.26
CA GLU A 513 -17.35 10.34 16.93
C GLU A 513 -18.41 9.22 16.98
N GLU A 514 -19.66 9.57 17.27
CA GLU A 514 -20.77 8.62 17.28
C GLU A 514 -21.02 8.02 15.89
N ARG A 515 -21.03 8.85 14.83
CA ARG A 515 -21.20 8.36 13.45
C ARG A 515 -20.05 7.47 12.99
N VAL A 516 -18.81 7.82 13.35
CA VAL A 516 -17.63 6.98 13.09
C VAL A 516 -17.74 5.66 13.85
N LYS A 517 -18.18 5.65 15.11
CA LYS A 517 -18.46 4.39 15.85
C LYS A 517 -19.55 3.55 15.19
N ASN A 518 -20.53 4.20 14.56
CA ASN A 518 -21.62 3.57 13.80
C ASN A 518 -21.25 3.25 12.34
N LYS A 519 -19.95 3.25 11.98
CA LYS A 519 -19.44 2.84 10.66
C LYS A 519 -19.98 3.67 9.50
N GLN A 520 -20.38 4.92 9.74
CA GLN A 520 -20.84 5.80 8.67
C GLN A 520 -19.65 6.38 7.92
N ARG A 521 -19.76 6.41 6.58
CA ARG A 521 -18.79 7.08 5.70
C ARG A 521 -18.79 8.58 6.02
N GLY A 522 -17.62 9.12 6.31
CA GLY A 522 -17.50 10.52 6.67
C GLY A 522 -17.05 11.44 5.57
N ILE A 523 -16.22 12.40 5.95
CA ILE A 523 -15.86 13.57 5.14
C ILE A 523 -15.03 13.15 3.93
N SER A 524 -15.16 13.87 2.83
CA SER A 524 -14.22 13.80 1.71
C SER A 524 -13.57 15.16 1.48
N LEU A 525 -12.35 15.15 0.95
CA LEU A 525 -11.62 16.32 0.49
C LEU A 525 -11.38 16.22 -1.02
N GLU A 526 -10.91 17.31 -1.61
CA GLU A 526 -10.43 17.39 -2.98
C GLU A 526 -9.08 18.09 -2.98
N VAL A 527 -8.17 17.61 -3.81
CA VAL A 527 -7.00 18.40 -4.22
C VAL A 527 -7.31 19.05 -5.55
N VAL A 528 -7.17 20.37 -5.65
CA VAL A 528 -7.56 21.15 -6.82
C VAL A 528 -6.38 21.97 -7.34
N ALA A 529 -6.20 22.00 -8.66
CA ALA A 529 -5.14 22.73 -9.31
C ALA A 529 -5.35 24.26 -9.22
N LEU A 530 -4.32 25.00 -8.79
CA LEU A 530 -4.33 26.47 -8.68
C LEU A 530 -3.96 27.17 -10.00
N ARG A 531 -3.32 26.43 -10.90
CA ARG A 531 -2.93 26.81 -12.26
C ARG A 531 -2.94 25.57 -13.15
N ASP A 532 -2.69 25.73 -14.45
CA ASP A 532 -2.41 24.58 -15.31
C ASP A 532 -1.13 23.89 -14.80
N ILE A 533 -1.16 22.56 -14.76
CA ILE A 533 -0.07 21.66 -14.35
C ILE A 533 0.27 20.78 -15.55
N GLU A 534 1.55 20.74 -15.92
CA GLU A 534 2.00 19.97 -17.08
C GLU A 534 2.25 18.49 -16.74
N PRO A 535 2.20 17.57 -17.72
CA PRO A 535 2.60 16.18 -17.49
C PRO A 535 4.03 16.09 -16.94
N ASN A 536 4.23 15.22 -15.96
CA ASN A 536 5.45 15.02 -15.18
C ASN A 536 5.87 16.19 -14.27
N GLU A 537 5.02 17.20 -14.10
CA GLU A 537 5.23 18.23 -13.08
C GLU A 537 4.91 17.68 -11.68
N GLU A 538 5.75 17.98 -10.68
CA GLU A 538 5.46 17.63 -9.29
C GLU A 538 4.35 18.53 -8.74
N ILE A 539 3.41 17.93 -8.03
CA ILE A 539 2.25 18.58 -7.44
C ILE A 539 2.57 18.91 -5.99
N PHE A 540 2.29 20.14 -5.60
CA PHE A 540 2.55 20.66 -4.26
C PHE A 540 1.33 21.38 -3.69
N ILE A 541 1.18 21.27 -2.38
CA ILE A 541 0.22 22.05 -1.58
C ILE A 541 0.95 22.82 -0.49
N ASP A 542 0.36 23.93 -0.03
CA ASP A 542 0.82 24.58 1.19
C ASP A 542 0.33 23.75 2.39
N TYR A 543 1.23 23.32 3.27
CA TYR A 543 0.90 22.53 4.46
C TYR A 543 0.46 23.43 5.63
N GLY A 544 0.51 24.74 5.45
CA GLY A 544 0.15 25.72 6.46
C GLY A 544 1.36 26.18 7.28
N ARG A 545 1.23 27.41 7.77
CA ARG A 545 2.30 28.12 8.48
C ARG A 545 2.79 27.42 9.75
N SER A 546 1.88 26.82 10.52
CA SER A 546 2.22 26.07 11.74
C SER A 546 3.14 24.89 11.44
N TRP A 547 2.88 24.17 10.34
CA TRP A 547 3.74 23.09 9.88
C TRP A 547 5.12 23.62 9.47
N GLU A 548 5.18 24.72 8.70
CA GLU A 548 6.44 25.33 8.27
C GLU A 548 7.30 25.77 9.46
N GLU A 549 6.69 26.43 10.45
CA GLU A 549 7.38 26.87 11.67
C GLU A 549 7.89 25.67 12.47
N ALA A 550 7.08 24.61 12.61
CA ALA A 550 7.48 23.37 13.28
C ALA A 550 8.62 22.65 12.54
N TRP A 551 8.59 22.60 11.21
CA TRP A 551 9.67 21.99 10.42
C TRP A 551 10.98 22.76 10.56
N LEU A 552 10.94 24.10 10.49
CA LEU A 552 12.12 24.94 10.69
C LEU A 552 12.70 24.81 12.10
N GLU A 553 11.85 24.65 13.11
CA GLU A 553 12.28 24.37 14.48
C GLU A 553 12.91 22.98 14.61
N HIS A 554 12.27 21.97 14.04
CA HIS A 554 12.80 20.60 13.97
C HIS A 554 14.18 20.58 13.35
N VAL A 555 14.36 21.10 12.13
CA VAL A 555 15.66 21.13 11.44
C VAL A 555 16.73 21.87 12.26
N ARG A 556 16.35 22.93 13.00
CA ARG A 556 17.30 23.69 13.84
C ARG A 556 17.76 22.90 15.06
N ASN A 557 16.87 22.11 15.65
CA ASN A 557 17.10 21.43 16.92
C ASN A 557 17.48 19.95 16.74
N TRP A 558 17.27 19.40 15.54
CA TRP A 558 17.51 18.00 15.22
C TRP A 558 18.97 17.61 15.46
N ARG A 559 19.14 16.42 16.00
CA ARG A 559 20.45 15.80 16.23
C ARG A 559 20.42 14.41 15.61
N PRO A 560 21.50 14.01 14.92
CA PRO A 560 21.60 12.64 14.46
C PRO A 560 21.57 11.67 15.66
N PRO A 561 21.02 10.47 15.48
CA PRO A 561 21.16 9.41 16.47
C PRO A 561 22.63 9.04 16.65
N ASP A 562 22.97 8.41 17.77
CA ASP A 562 24.32 7.93 18.02
C ASP A 562 24.75 6.90 16.96
N ASP A 563 26.03 6.93 16.55
CA ASP A 563 26.60 6.04 15.52
C ASP A 563 26.83 4.63 16.09
N GLU A 564 25.74 3.90 16.29
CA GLU A 564 25.75 2.52 16.80
C GLU A 564 25.96 1.47 15.70
N GLY A 565 26.41 1.88 14.51
CA GLY A 565 26.67 0.95 13.40
C GLY A 565 25.41 0.47 12.67
N PHE A 566 24.47 1.38 12.42
CA PHE A 566 23.26 1.12 11.63
C PHE A 566 23.60 0.57 10.23
N PHE A 567 22.81 -0.40 9.78
CA PHE A 567 22.93 -1.06 8.51
C PHE A 567 21.60 -1.09 7.78
N ALA A 568 21.47 -0.23 6.76
CA ALA A 568 20.30 -0.17 5.89
C ALA A 568 19.94 -1.55 5.30
N VAL A 569 18.78 -2.09 5.66
CA VAL A 569 18.35 -3.43 5.26
C VAL A 569 17.96 -3.50 3.79
N SER A 570 17.61 -2.36 3.18
CA SER A 570 17.43 -2.23 1.73
C SER A 570 18.68 -2.69 0.97
N ARG A 571 19.88 -2.42 1.48
CA ARG A 571 21.15 -2.86 0.89
C ARG A 571 21.34 -4.37 0.99
N LEU A 572 20.95 -4.97 2.10
CA LEU A 572 21.01 -6.43 2.30
C LEU A 572 20.02 -7.14 1.37
N ASN A 573 18.82 -6.60 1.23
CA ASN A 573 17.76 -7.16 0.39
C ASN A 573 18.07 -7.11 -1.11
N LYS A 574 18.97 -6.22 -1.57
CA LYS A 574 19.47 -6.23 -2.97
C LYS A 574 20.23 -7.52 -3.32
N ASN A 575 20.83 -8.19 -2.34
CA ASN A 575 21.54 -9.44 -2.58
C ASN A 575 21.45 -10.38 -1.36
N VAL A 576 20.23 -10.83 -1.06
CA VAL A 576 19.91 -11.63 0.13
C VAL A 576 20.88 -12.80 0.28
N THR A 577 21.10 -13.59 -0.78
CA THR A 577 21.95 -14.79 -0.75
C THR A 577 23.39 -14.54 -0.33
N VAL A 578 23.97 -13.38 -0.67
CA VAL A 578 25.34 -13.00 -0.29
C VAL A 578 25.43 -12.67 1.21
N TYR A 579 24.39 -12.05 1.76
CA TYR A 579 24.41 -11.59 3.15
C TYR A 579 23.89 -12.62 4.14
N LEU A 580 23.13 -13.63 3.70
CA LEU A 580 22.60 -14.67 4.57
C LEU A 580 23.72 -15.47 5.26
N ARG A 581 23.59 -15.59 6.58
CA ARG A 581 24.50 -16.30 7.49
C ARG A 581 23.78 -17.50 8.13
N THR A 582 24.51 -18.60 8.30
CA THR A 582 24.07 -19.74 9.13
C THR A 582 24.21 -19.43 10.62
N GLU A 583 23.61 -20.25 11.47
CA GLU A 583 23.70 -20.16 12.93
C GLU A 583 25.17 -20.19 13.40
N GLU A 584 25.99 -21.09 12.85
CA GLU A 584 27.44 -21.14 13.11
C GLU A 584 28.16 -19.86 12.66
N GLU A 585 27.81 -19.30 11.49
CA GLU A 585 28.39 -18.04 11.03
C GLU A 585 27.99 -16.87 11.96
N LEU A 586 26.79 -16.88 12.54
CA LEU A 586 26.31 -15.86 13.46
C LEU A 586 27.03 -15.84 14.82
N GLU A 587 27.55 -16.98 15.28
CA GLU A 587 28.35 -17.05 16.52
C GLU A 587 29.63 -16.21 16.44
N THR A 588 30.24 -16.16 15.26
CA THR A 588 31.51 -15.43 15.04
C THR A 588 31.31 -14.08 14.36
N ARG A 589 30.21 -13.94 13.60
CA ARG A 589 29.86 -12.75 12.83
C ARG A 589 28.35 -12.51 12.97
N PRO A 590 27.89 -11.97 14.10
CA PRO A 590 26.49 -11.61 14.26
C PRO A 590 26.10 -10.49 13.28
N TYR A 591 24.81 -10.41 12.94
CA TYR A 591 24.29 -9.21 12.30
C TYR A 591 24.33 -8.03 13.29
N PRO A 592 24.38 -6.78 12.78
CA PRO A 592 24.08 -5.59 13.58
C PRO A 592 22.73 -5.72 14.31
N GLN A 593 22.59 -5.07 15.47
CA GLN A 593 21.39 -5.22 16.31
C GLN A 593 20.10 -4.71 15.62
N ASP A 594 20.26 -3.76 14.72
CA ASP A 594 19.23 -3.15 13.89
C ASP A 594 18.88 -3.98 12.64
N VAL A 595 19.44 -5.18 12.48
CA VAL A 595 19.14 -6.08 11.37
C VAL A 595 18.56 -7.39 11.89
N ARG A 596 17.42 -7.79 11.34
CA ARG A 596 16.74 -9.05 11.61
C ARG A 596 16.47 -9.82 10.32
N VAL A 597 16.47 -11.15 10.40
CA VAL A 597 16.08 -12.03 9.28
C VAL A 597 14.65 -12.53 9.50
N GLY A 598 13.82 -12.45 8.47
CA GLY A 598 12.47 -13.00 8.45
C GLY A 598 12.29 -14.02 7.33
N CYS A 599 11.53 -15.07 7.63
CA CYS A 599 11.20 -16.16 6.72
C CYS A 599 9.69 -16.18 6.44
N PHE A 600 9.31 -16.23 5.17
CA PHE A 600 7.92 -16.19 4.71
C PHE A 600 7.28 -17.58 4.81
N LEU A 601 6.28 -17.72 5.68
CA LEU A 601 5.54 -18.96 5.93
C LEU A 601 4.07 -18.62 6.15
N GLN A 602 3.18 -19.39 5.51
CA GLN A 602 1.72 -19.24 5.66
C GLN A 602 1.19 -17.82 5.41
N GLY A 603 1.80 -17.10 4.47
CA GLY A 603 1.41 -15.73 4.15
C GLY A 603 2.05 -14.64 5.03
N PHE A 604 2.96 -14.98 5.95
CA PHE A 604 3.58 -13.98 6.83
C PHE A 604 5.09 -14.20 7.00
N PHE A 605 5.82 -13.12 7.27
CA PHE A 605 7.21 -13.21 7.71
C PHE A 605 7.29 -13.50 9.22
N HIS A 606 8.11 -14.47 9.59
CA HIS A 606 8.44 -14.80 10.98
C HIS A 606 9.93 -14.63 11.26
N PRO A 607 10.34 -14.16 12.46
CA PRO A 607 11.75 -14.14 12.85
C PRO A 607 12.40 -15.51 12.72
N CYS A 608 13.55 -15.58 12.05
CA CYS A 608 14.24 -16.84 11.79
C CYS A 608 15.78 -16.77 11.89
N SER A 609 16.39 -17.92 12.16
CA SER A 609 17.84 -18.16 12.33
C SER A 609 18.29 -19.35 11.48
N ILE A 610 18.85 -19.09 10.30
CA ILE A 610 19.18 -20.13 9.31
C ILE A 610 20.15 -21.17 9.91
N LEU A 611 19.77 -22.45 9.93
CA LEU A 611 20.61 -23.51 10.50
C LEU A 611 21.70 -23.96 9.52
N GLN A 612 21.32 -24.16 8.27
CA GLN A 612 22.22 -24.70 7.24
C GLN A 612 21.84 -24.20 5.85
N LYS A 613 22.85 -23.92 5.03
CA LYS A 613 22.73 -23.69 3.58
C LYS A 613 22.75 -25.04 2.88
N LEU A 614 21.72 -25.37 2.10
CA LEU A 614 21.62 -26.62 1.38
C LEU A 614 21.72 -26.37 -0.13
N ASP A 615 22.58 -27.14 -0.79
CA ASP A 615 22.54 -27.27 -2.24
C ASP A 615 21.40 -28.23 -2.59
N MET A 616 20.29 -27.68 -3.11
CA MET A 616 19.10 -28.48 -3.42
C MET A 616 19.31 -29.50 -4.54
N THR A 617 20.46 -29.47 -5.23
CA THR A 617 20.80 -30.50 -6.22
C THR A 617 21.12 -31.87 -5.59
N ALA A 618 21.42 -31.92 -4.29
CA ALA A 618 21.91 -33.10 -3.60
C ALA A 618 20.92 -33.72 -2.59
N VAL A 619 19.74 -33.13 -2.43
CA VAL A 619 18.77 -33.56 -1.41
C VAL A 619 17.49 -34.06 -2.07
N ASP A 620 17.28 -35.38 -2.05
CA ASP A 620 15.95 -35.98 -2.24
C ASP A 620 15.07 -35.57 -1.06
N VAL A 621 14.42 -34.41 -1.15
CA VAL A 621 13.43 -33.98 -0.15
C VAL A 621 12.18 -34.82 -0.37
N PRO A 622 11.74 -35.67 0.58
CA PRO A 622 10.51 -36.41 0.43
C PRO A 622 9.35 -35.42 0.32
N LEU A 623 8.70 -35.40 -0.86
CA LEU A 623 7.43 -34.70 -1.06
C LEU A 623 6.35 -35.45 -0.27
N ALA A 624 6.25 -35.16 1.03
CA ALA A 624 5.15 -35.67 1.83
C ALA A 624 3.88 -34.89 1.46
N TYR A 625 3.15 -35.36 0.44
CA TYR A 625 1.78 -34.93 0.16
C TYR A 625 0.81 -35.75 1.04
N ASP A 626 0.31 -35.15 2.12
CA ASP A 626 -0.93 -35.60 2.75
C ASP A 626 -1.99 -34.53 2.47
N GLU A 627 -2.88 -34.78 1.50
CA GLU A 627 -4.10 -34.01 1.26
C GLU A 627 -5.17 -34.55 2.23
N GLY A 628 -5.04 -34.20 3.51
CA GLY A 628 -6.08 -34.45 4.50
C GLY A 628 -7.04 -33.26 4.55
N ASP A 629 -8.29 -33.47 4.15
CA ASP A 629 -9.40 -32.52 4.19
C ASP A 629 -9.47 -31.72 5.50
N PHE A 630 -9.01 -30.47 5.51
CA PHE A 630 -9.40 -29.51 6.54
C PHE A 630 -10.79 -28.96 6.20
N LEU A 631 -11.81 -29.54 6.82
CA LEU A 631 -13.18 -29.02 6.73
C LEU A 631 -13.24 -27.59 7.31
N PRO A 632 -13.79 -26.60 6.59
CA PRO A 632 -14.00 -25.26 7.12
C PRO A 632 -14.99 -25.32 8.29
N GLY A 633 -14.54 -24.97 9.50
CA GLY A 633 -15.41 -24.81 10.67
C GLY A 633 -14.96 -25.49 11.97
N GLN A 634 -13.89 -26.30 11.97
CA GLN A 634 -13.33 -26.79 13.22
C GLN A 634 -12.39 -25.75 13.84
N ARG A 635 -12.66 -25.38 15.10
CA ARG A 635 -11.75 -24.56 15.93
C ARG A 635 -10.36 -25.21 15.90
N LYS A 636 -9.34 -24.43 15.53
CA LYS A 636 -7.93 -24.83 15.56
C LYS A 636 -7.61 -25.46 16.92
N PRO A 637 -6.93 -26.61 17.00
CA PRO A 637 -6.28 -26.99 18.25
C PRO A 637 -5.27 -25.88 18.62
N GLU A 638 -5.15 -25.56 19.90
CA GLU A 638 -4.19 -24.58 20.47
C GLU A 638 -2.71 -24.96 20.26
N ARG A 639 -2.42 -26.02 19.49
CA ARG A 639 -1.08 -26.39 19.05
C ARG A 639 -0.98 -26.17 17.55
N LEU A 640 -0.07 -25.28 17.17
CA LEU A 640 0.30 -24.98 15.79
C LEU A 640 0.53 -26.30 15.02
N PRO A 641 -0.08 -26.49 13.84
CA PRO A 641 0.10 -27.71 13.06
C PRO A 641 1.56 -27.82 12.59
N VAL A 642 2.08 -29.06 12.58
CA VAL A 642 3.35 -29.40 11.93
C VAL A 642 3.28 -28.99 10.46
N TYR A 643 4.17 -28.09 10.04
CA TYR A 643 4.07 -27.39 8.76
C TYR A 643 4.51 -28.25 7.57
N LYS A 644 3.69 -28.25 6.52
CA LYS A 644 3.95 -28.86 5.21
C LYS A 644 4.37 -27.75 4.24
N VAL A 645 5.56 -27.87 3.65
CA VAL A 645 6.06 -26.95 2.62
C VAL A 645 5.73 -27.54 1.26
N GLU A 646 4.91 -26.87 0.47
CA GLU A 646 4.79 -27.18 -0.96
C GLU A 646 5.96 -26.53 -1.71
N MET A 647 6.88 -27.36 -2.20
CA MET A 647 7.86 -26.91 -3.18
C MET A 647 7.20 -26.89 -4.56
N THR A 648 7.06 -25.71 -5.16
CA THR A 648 6.57 -25.56 -6.53
C THR A 648 7.57 -26.17 -7.52
N LYS A 649 7.04 -26.91 -8.51
CA LYS A 649 7.81 -27.61 -9.53
C LYS A 649 8.76 -26.66 -10.29
N GLN A 650 9.97 -27.15 -10.52
CA GLN A 650 11.01 -26.54 -11.34
C GLN A 650 10.45 -26.06 -12.70
N SER A 651 10.54 -24.76 -12.98
CA SER A 651 10.31 -24.23 -14.33
C SER A 651 11.29 -24.89 -15.30
N PRO A 652 10.86 -25.41 -16.47
CA PRO A 652 11.78 -25.97 -17.46
C PRO A 652 12.77 -24.89 -17.93
N GLY A 653 14.02 -24.99 -17.48
CA GLY A 653 15.08 -24.00 -17.78
C GLY A 653 15.44 -23.03 -16.64
N GLY A 654 14.92 -23.22 -15.42
CA GLY A 654 15.15 -22.32 -14.28
C GLY A 654 16.56 -22.40 -13.67
N THR A 655 17.09 -21.24 -13.31
CA THR A 655 18.27 -21.07 -12.43
C THR A 655 18.05 -21.79 -11.10
N TRP A 656 19.11 -22.41 -10.56
CA TRP A 656 19.08 -23.18 -9.32
C TRP A 656 18.72 -22.29 -8.12
N GLU A 657 17.76 -22.71 -7.30
CA GLU A 657 17.41 -22.03 -6.05
C GLU A 657 18.11 -22.72 -4.86
N ILE A 658 18.69 -21.92 -3.95
CA ILE A 658 19.32 -22.39 -2.71
C ILE A 658 18.22 -22.57 -1.65
N GLY A 659 18.20 -23.74 -1.01
CA GLY A 659 17.27 -24.06 0.07
C GLY A 659 17.93 -23.85 1.44
N TYR A 660 17.14 -23.44 2.43
CA TYR A 660 17.60 -23.16 3.79
C TYR A 660 16.80 -23.96 4.81
N LYS A 661 17.49 -24.53 5.80
CA LYS A 661 16.91 -25.29 6.91
C LYS A 661 16.75 -24.38 8.14
N TRP A 662 15.60 -24.40 8.83
CA TRP A 662 15.32 -23.46 9.92
C TRP A 662 14.57 -24.06 11.14
N ARG A 663 14.59 -23.40 12.32
CA ARG A 663 13.87 -23.73 13.58
C ARG A 663 13.20 -22.50 14.23
N PHE A 664 11.89 -22.56 14.52
CA PHE A 664 11.19 -21.47 15.23
C PHE A 664 11.69 -21.29 16.67
N PRO A 665 11.67 -20.05 17.22
CA PRO A 665 11.81 -19.85 18.66
C PRO A 665 10.75 -20.71 19.37
N ASN A 666 11.19 -21.60 20.25
CA ASN A 666 10.36 -22.52 21.03
C ASN A 666 9.72 -23.72 20.29
N ASP A 667 10.09 -23.99 19.03
CA ASP A 667 9.68 -25.22 18.32
C ASP A 667 10.91 -26.08 17.92
N SER A 668 10.72 -27.40 17.83
CA SER A 668 11.68 -28.32 17.22
C SER A 668 11.43 -28.55 15.72
N ALA A 669 10.27 -28.11 15.21
CA ALA A 669 9.91 -28.24 13.82
C ALA A 669 10.94 -27.55 12.92
N THR A 670 11.37 -28.29 11.90
CA THR A 670 12.24 -27.77 10.87
C THR A 670 11.48 -27.62 9.56
N THR A 671 11.57 -26.45 8.94
CA THR A 671 11.00 -26.18 7.62
C THR A 671 12.09 -25.83 6.60
N TYR A 672 11.75 -25.95 5.32
CA TYR A 672 12.61 -25.55 4.20
C TYR A 672 12.03 -24.31 3.53
N VAL A 673 12.86 -23.31 3.30
CA VAL A 673 12.48 -22.09 2.57
C VAL A 673 13.54 -21.77 1.52
N THR A 674 13.15 -21.11 0.44
CA THR A 674 14.07 -20.61 -0.59
C THR A 674 14.56 -19.20 -0.26
N SER A 675 15.64 -18.75 -0.90
CA SER A 675 16.12 -17.37 -0.71
C SER A 675 15.08 -16.29 -1.04
N LYS A 676 14.13 -16.59 -1.94
CA LYS A 676 13.01 -15.68 -2.28
C LYS A 676 12.01 -15.50 -1.13
N GLN A 677 11.97 -16.48 -0.22
CA GLN A 677 11.12 -16.47 0.97
C GLN A 677 11.85 -15.92 2.19
N ILE A 678 13.07 -15.40 2.05
CA ILE A 678 13.84 -14.82 3.15
C ILE A 678 14.10 -13.34 2.85
N ARG A 679 13.93 -12.48 3.85
CA ARG A 679 14.25 -11.05 3.77
C ARG A 679 14.91 -10.55 5.05
N PHE A 680 15.63 -9.45 4.92
CA PHE A 680 16.12 -8.65 6.03
C PHE A 680 15.12 -7.56 6.38
N PHE A 681 14.93 -7.32 7.68
CA PHE A 681 14.04 -6.33 8.25
C PHE A 681 14.80 -5.50 9.27
N PRO A 682 14.38 -4.24 9.51
CA PRO A 682 14.86 -3.51 10.65
C PRO A 682 14.67 -4.32 11.94
N GLY A 683 15.61 -4.17 12.87
CA GLY A 683 15.51 -4.72 14.22
C GLY A 683 14.30 -4.12 14.94
N LEU A 684 13.97 -4.69 16.12
CA LEU A 684 12.83 -4.20 16.91
C LEU A 684 12.98 -2.72 17.20
N TYR A 685 12.00 -1.92 16.78
CA TYR A 685 11.98 -0.47 16.95
C TYR A 685 13.24 0.25 16.44
N ASN A 686 13.94 -0.32 15.45
CA ASN A 686 15.18 0.24 14.91
C ASN A 686 15.03 0.90 13.54
N SER A 687 13.85 0.86 12.91
CA SER A 687 13.58 1.57 11.66
C SER A 687 13.55 3.09 11.87
N ASP A 688 13.71 3.84 10.77
CA ASP A 688 13.81 5.31 10.81
C ASP A 688 12.58 5.96 11.47
N GLN A 689 11.40 5.35 11.38
CA GLN A 689 10.18 5.88 12.00
C GLN A 689 10.20 5.86 13.54
N HIS A 690 11.07 5.05 14.15
CA HIS A 690 11.21 4.92 15.60
C HIS A 690 12.35 5.76 16.17
N LEU A 691 13.09 6.48 15.33
CA LEU A 691 14.15 7.36 15.80
C LEU A 691 13.56 8.43 16.75
N PRO A 692 14.22 8.66 17.91
CA PRO A 692 13.85 9.74 18.81
C PRO A 692 13.92 11.10 18.12
N GLY A 693 12.99 12.00 18.44
CA GLY A 693 12.96 13.35 17.89
C GLY A 693 12.66 13.42 16.39
N THR A 694 12.07 12.38 15.80
CA THR A 694 11.60 12.42 14.41
C THR A 694 10.45 13.41 14.23
N PHE A 695 10.38 14.04 13.07
CA PHE A 695 9.37 15.05 12.80
C PHE A 695 7.96 14.44 12.73
N ARG A 696 7.05 14.91 13.58
CA ARG A 696 5.64 14.50 13.61
C ARG A 696 4.72 15.72 13.65
N HIS A 697 4.06 16.02 12.54
CA HIS A 697 3.15 17.15 12.44
C HIS A 697 2.05 16.91 11.42
N ARG A 698 0.81 17.22 11.79
CA ARG A 698 -0.33 17.19 10.87
C ARG A 698 -0.18 18.28 9.79
N ILE A 699 -0.88 18.11 8.69
CA ILE A 699 -0.92 19.08 7.60
C ILE A 699 -2.05 20.08 7.89
N ASP A 700 -1.73 21.36 8.11
CA ASP A 700 -2.71 22.43 8.34
C ASP A 700 -3.03 23.17 7.01
N ALA A 701 -3.20 22.41 5.92
CA ALA A 701 -3.37 22.92 4.54
C ALA A 701 -4.75 23.53 4.23
N ILE A 702 -5.77 23.18 5.03
CA ILE A 702 -7.13 23.70 4.81
C ILE A 702 -7.20 25.10 5.43
N PRO A 703 -7.63 26.13 4.67
CA PRO A 703 -7.73 27.49 5.18
C PRO A 703 -8.56 27.56 6.48
N ASP A 704 -8.15 28.43 7.41
CA ASP A 704 -8.81 28.53 8.72
C ASP A 704 -10.29 28.93 8.60
N ASP A 705 -10.66 29.73 7.59
CA ASP A 705 -12.03 30.14 7.31
C ASP A 705 -12.88 29.05 6.62
N GLU A 706 -12.25 28.03 6.03
CA GLU A 706 -12.94 26.84 5.51
C GLU A 706 -13.14 25.77 6.61
N TRP A 707 -12.32 25.77 7.68
CA TRP A 707 -12.43 24.80 8.77
C TRP A 707 -13.62 25.10 9.70
N PRO A 708 -14.53 24.14 9.97
CA PRO A 708 -15.71 24.39 10.79
C PRO A 708 -15.40 24.94 12.19
N GLU A 709 -16.03 26.06 12.54
CA GLU A 709 -15.88 26.71 13.86
C GLU A 709 -16.27 25.77 15.01
N VAL A 710 -17.28 24.92 14.81
CA VAL A 710 -17.72 23.93 15.80
C VAL A 710 -16.65 22.88 16.14
N TRP A 711 -15.63 22.72 15.29
CA TRP A 711 -14.50 21.80 15.53
C TRP A 711 -13.30 22.50 16.19
N LYS A 712 -13.27 23.84 16.23
CA LYS A 712 -12.18 24.62 16.82
C LYS A 712 -12.27 24.63 18.35
N ASN A 713 -12.04 23.47 18.96
CA ASN A 713 -12.20 23.21 20.39
C ASN A 713 -10.94 23.53 21.22
N LYS A 714 -9.80 23.79 20.58
CA LYS A 714 -8.62 24.32 21.29
C LYS A 714 -8.85 25.81 21.49
N LYS A 715 -9.11 26.19 22.74
CA LYS A 715 -9.01 27.60 23.13
C LYS A 715 -7.62 28.09 22.69
N ASN A 716 -7.51 29.34 22.24
CA ASN A 716 -6.23 30.06 22.08
C ASN A 716 -5.51 30.18 23.44
N THR A 717 -5.16 29.05 24.04
CA THR A 717 -4.18 28.97 25.09
C THR A 717 -2.87 29.14 24.34
N ASN A 718 -2.18 30.26 24.58
CA ASN A 718 -0.78 30.47 24.18
C ASN A 718 0.13 29.42 24.85
N VAL A 719 -0.13 28.14 24.58
CA VAL A 719 0.71 27.02 24.98
C VAL A 719 1.71 26.92 23.85
N GLN A 720 2.88 27.53 24.06
CA GLN A 720 4.06 27.14 23.31
C GLN A 720 4.20 25.64 23.50
N TYR A 721 4.07 24.88 22.42
CA TYR A 721 4.50 23.48 22.40
C TYR A 721 6.00 23.48 22.67
N SER A 722 6.42 23.18 23.89
CA SER A 722 7.81 22.86 24.18
C SER A 722 8.02 21.42 23.73
N TRP A 723 8.53 21.24 22.52
CA TRP A 723 9.07 19.97 22.06
C TRP A 723 10.33 19.68 22.89
N VAL A 724 10.34 18.57 23.62
CA VAL A 724 11.49 18.12 24.43
C VAL A 724 12.39 17.23 23.59
#